data_AF-M4DRD1-F1
#
_entry.id   AF-M4DRD1-F1
#
_cell.length_a   1.000
_cell.length_b   1.000
_cell.length_c   1.000
_cell.angle_alpha   90.00
_cell.angle_beta   90.00
_cell.angle_gamma   90.00
#
_symmetry.space_group_name_H-M   'P 1'
#
loop_
_entity.id
_entity.type
_entity.pdbx_description
1 polymer ?
#
loop_
_entity_poly.entity_id
_entity_poly.type
_entity_poly.pdbx_seq_one_letter_code
_entity_poly.pdbx_strand_id
1 'polypeptide(L)'
;MYLRQKQGLNMVKAVLDTLTETAYSTRITTTKVMIQSTDSSVLVEFRNQSKYETVYKVEKTISDISDSAIEEIKEFASAVVITKVSVFPTFYGFVTGQTNVVERLQKSQLPVYVELFQNEFVSQPYDFFSDATVEINSYVTGAGVNGTITEFPFTAARYRRNKCLGSKETLPYMAPVQPGGLLEVVSPASLPPAEAPNPVFTDADVPGYDHYKQCSQTFLCGNQGGLLYPFWTPDRETCGYPGFKLNCSQGFAELTVSSVKFRILNANYTSRNIRLARSDYIDNICPSDPLNGPFYQNALQLANDTNLLTMLYDCQDLSSIIYSSEAYNYVTDFQCKEGVKNNNYCVVINSSSSLFNGRDGIDYMKENCTDYVSMPFSGSNLHTLDSNNLKKTLEQGFELQLKQDCSMCLESKGACGYDQAFNRFVCYCDDGTHGDTCSSGKTSQGFSVNTVHKGSLVNAIGKVSGSVAGVVMFLVLLSLFLCYLWKRETRQRQQNLKSLIPLKHYSYAQVKRITKSFAEVVGRGGFGIVYRGTLPDGRMVAVKVLKDSKGNGEDFTNEVASMSQTSHHNIVSLLGFCSERSKRAIIYEFLGNGSLDKFIAGNTLDWTALYQIALGVARGLEYLHHGCKTRIVHFDIKPQNVLLDENFCPKVSDFGLAKLCEKKESALSLLDTRGTVGYIAPEMISRVYGSVSHKSDVYSYGMLVLEMIGARNKEKAHQDSASNTSSIYFPEWIYRDIELGKSRRLIEDEISNEEHELAKKMALVGLWCIQSSPLDRPPMNRVVEMMEGSLDALEVPPRPVLQIPIAPLQEPSTLSRDISVYTEE
;
A
#
# COMPACT_ATOMS: atom_id res chain seq x y z
N MET A 1 -36.33 15.47 5.81
CA MET A 1 -36.68 16.91 5.79
C MET A 1 -36.79 17.51 4.39
N TYR A 2 -35.83 17.26 3.48
CA TYR A 2 -35.83 17.79 2.11
C TYR A 2 -37.15 17.55 1.33
N LEU A 3 -37.72 16.35 1.43
CA LEU A 3 -39.00 16.01 0.77
C LEU A 3 -40.21 16.77 1.35
N ARG A 4 -40.20 17.09 2.66
CA ARG A 4 -41.28 17.81 3.37
C ARG A 4 -41.44 19.25 2.86
N GLN A 5 -40.32 19.96 2.70
CA GLN A 5 -40.34 21.37 2.26
C GLN A 5 -40.65 21.53 0.78
N LYS A 6 -40.30 20.54 -0.05
CA LYS A 6 -40.46 20.63 -1.50
C LYS A 6 -41.76 20.01 -2.04
N GLN A 7 -42.39 19.06 -1.33
CA GLN A 7 -43.51 18.28 -1.88
C GLN A 7 -44.79 18.25 -1.01
N GLY A 8 -44.83 18.95 0.13
CA GLY A 8 -46.06 19.05 0.95
C GLY A 8 -46.53 17.73 1.59
N LEU A 9 -45.67 16.72 1.63
CA LEU A 9 -45.96 15.42 2.23
C LEU A 9 -45.93 15.51 3.76
N ASN A 10 -47.01 15.04 4.41
CA ASN A 10 -47.04 14.91 5.87
C ASN A 10 -46.06 13.80 6.29
N MET A 11 -44.92 14.20 6.88
CA MET A 11 -43.84 13.30 7.24
C MET A 11 -44.24 12.31 8.33
N VAL A 12 -45.03 12.76 9.31
CA VAL A 12 -45.52 11.89 10.38
C VAL A 12 -46.40 10.81 9.79
N LYS A 13 -47.36 11.19 8.95
CA LYS A 13 -48.22 10.26 8.23
C LYS A 13 -47.42 9.30 7.35
N ALA A 14 -46.46 9.79 6.55
CA ALA A 14 -45.64 8.94 5.69
C ALA A 14 -44.82 7.90 6.48
N VAL A 15 -44.24 8.31 7.62
CA VAL A 15 -43.49 7.38 8.49
C VAL A 15 -44.44 6.38 9.15
N LEU A 16 -45.61 6.81 9.62
CA LEU A 16 -46.61 5.91 10.22
C LEU A 16 -47.19 4.93 9.20
N ASP A 17 -47.48 5.39 7.99
CA ASP A 17 -47.93 4.56 6.86
C ASP A 17 -46.84 3.53 6.53
N THR A 18 -45.58 3.96 6.42
CA THR A 18 -44.43 3.06 6.19
C THR A 18 -44.29 2.01 7.31
N LEU A 19 -44.37 2.42 8.58
CA LEU A 19 -44.29 1.50 9.73
C LEU A 19 -45.47 0.52 9.76
N THR A 20 -46.61 0.91 9.20
CA THR A 20 -47.80 0.07 9.08
C THR A 20 -47.64 -0.92 7.92
N GLU A 21 -47.21 -0.45 6.75
CA GLU A 21 -46.96 -1.26 5.54
C GLU A 21 -45.85 -2.29 5.74
N THR A 22 -44.81 -1.93 6.49
CA THR A 22 -43.67 -2.81 6.82
C THR A 22 -43.96 -3.78 7.97
N ALA A 23 -45.21 -3.84 8.45
CA ALA A 23 -45.70 -4.73 9.49
C ALA A 23 -45.02 -4.60 10.87
N TYR A 24 -44.19 -3.57 11.12
CA TYR A 24 -43.65 -3.24 12.44
C TYR A 24 -44.75 -2.85 13.46
N SER A 25 -45.96 -2.58 12.98
CA SER A 25 -47.17 -2.37 13.80
C SER A 25 -47.76 -3.67 14.36
N THR A 26 -47.44 -4.83 13.78
CA THR A 26 -47.99 -6.16 14.13
C THR A 26 -47.06 -6.90 15.09
N ARG A 27 -47.61 -7.30 16.25
CA ARG A 27 -46.89 -7.77 17.46
C ARG A 27 -46.21 -9.15 17.27
N ILE A 28 -45.15 -9.26 16.47
CA ILE A 28 -44.42 -10.53 16.33
C ILE A 28 -42.94 -10.45 16.77
N THR A 29 -42.45 -9.32 17.29
CA THR A 29 -41.06 -9.28 17.80
C THR A 29 -40.92 -8.50 19.10
N THR A 30 -39.88 -8.86 19.86
CA THR A 30 -39.38 -8.22 21.10
C THR A 30 -38.83 -6.80 20.89
N THR A 31 -39.14 -6.17 19.75
CA THR A 31 -38.49 -4.94 19.26
C THR A 31 -39.31 -3.71 19.61
N LYS A 32 -38.72 -2.77 20.35
CA LYS A 32 -39.32 -1.49 20.70
C LYS A 32 -38.98 -0.45 19.63
N VAL A 33 -39.98 0.20 19.04
CA VAL A 33 -39.79 1.24 18.03
C VAL A 33 -39.76 2.60 18.72
N MET A 34 -38.66 3.33 18.52
CA MET A 34 -38.44 4.68 19.05
C MET A 34 -38.30 5.66 17.87
N ILE A 35 -38.99 6.79 17.94
CA ILE A 35 -38.97 7.84 16.92
C ILE A 35 -38.05 8.96 17.40
N GLN A 36 -36.91 9.10 16.73
CA GLN A 36 -35.89 10.09 17.07
C GLN A 36 -36.00 11.33 16.17
N SER A 37 -35.86 12.53 16.75
CA SER A 37 -35.80 13.79 16.01
C SER A 37 -35.02 14.86 16.79
N THR A 38 -34.42 15.79 16.06
CA THR A 38 -33.83 17.04 16.60
C THR A 38 -34.85 18.18 16.67
N ASP A 39 -36.03 18.01 16.07
CA ASP A 39 -37.14 18.97 16.04
C ASP A 39 -38.27 18.52 16.98
N SER A 40 -38.52 19.32 18.03
CA SER A 40 -39.52 19.04 19.07
C SER A 40 -40.95 19.07 18.53
N SER A 41 -41.24 19.92 17.52
CA SER A 41 -42.58 20.03 16.94
C SER A 41 -43.01 18.72 16.25
N VAL A 42 -42.05 18.04 15.62
CA VAL A 42 -42.25 16.73 14.99
C VAL A 42 -42.52 15.66 16.04
N LEU A 43 -41.83 15.70 17.18
CA LEU A 43 -42.02 14.73 18.26
C LEU A 43 -43.39 14.89 18.95
N VAL A 44 -43.85 16.13 19.16
CA VAL A 44 -45.22 16.38 19.65
C VAL A 44 -46.26 15.78 18.70
N GLU A 45 -46.06 15.96 17.39
CA GLU A 45 -46.98 15.42 16.38
C GLU A 45 -47.00 13.88 16.39
N PHE A 46 -45.84 13.22 16.51
CA PHE A 46 -45.76 11.76 16.65
C PHE A 46 -46.35 11.24 17.97
N ARG A 47 -46.16 11.96 19.08
CA ARG A 47 -46.70 11.59 20.40
C ARG A 47 -48.23 11.61 20.41
N ASN A 48 -48.83 12.55 19.67
CA ASN A 48 -50.28 12.66 19.55
C ASN A 48 -50.89 11.64 18.59
N GLN A 49 -50.16 11.24 17.53
CA GLN A 49 -50.69 10.40 16.44
C GLN A 49 -50.25 8.93 16.52
N SER A 50 -49.34 8.58 17.42
CA SER A 50 -48.75 7.24 17.47
C SER A 50 -48.52 6.75 18.90
N LYS A 51 -48.33 5.43 19.01
CA LYS A 51 -48.01 4.74 20.27
C LYS A 51 -46.49 4.57 20.48
N TYR A 52 -45.67 5.14 19.62
CA TYR A 52 -44.21 4.96 19.63
C TYR A 52 -43.55 5.95 20.59
N GLU A 53 -42.48 5.53 21.26
CA GLU A 53 -41.75 6.42 22.15
C GLU A 53 -40.97 7.45 21.35
N THR A 54 -41.07 8.72 21.76
CA THR A 54 -40.36 9.83 21.13
C THR A 54 -39.04 10.09 21.84
N VAL A 55 -37.99 10.32 21.06
CA VAL A 55 -36.63 10.50 21.57
C VAL A 55 -36.05 11.79 21.00
N TYR A 56 -35.60 12.67 21.89
CA TYR A 56 -34.99 13.94 21.48
C TYR A 56 -33.48 13.78 21.27
N LYS A 57 -33.00 14.13 20.07
CA LYS A 57 -31.56 14.11 19.75
C LYS A 57 -30.94 15.49 20.00
N VAL A 58 -29.96 15.55 20.91
CA VAL A 58 -29.13 16.74 21.13
C VAL A 58 -27.85 16.60 20.32
N GLU A 59 -27.73 17.35 19.22
CA GLU A 59 -26.55 17.29 18.33
C GLU A 59 -25.35 18.09 18.84
N LYS A 60 -25.58 19.05 19.74
CA LYS A 60 -24.52 19.88 20.33
C LYS A 60 -23.86 19.17 21.50
N THR A 61 -22.55 19.37 21.66
CA THR A 61 -21.86 18.95 22.88
C THR A 61 -22.35 19.79 24.06
N ILE A 62 -22.91 19.13 25.06
CA ILE A 62 -23.37 19.76 26.30
C ILE A 62 -22.54 19.25 27.47
N SER A 63 -22.07 20.16 28.31
CA SER A 63 -21.34 19.83 29.54
C SER A 63 -22.22 19.92 30.80
N ASP A 64 -23.38 20.57 30.70
CA ASP A 64 -24.42 20.68 31.74
C ASP A 64 -25.80 20.96 31.10
N ILE A 65 -26.89 20.79 31.85
CA ILE A 65 -28.28 21.04 31.42
C ILE A 65 -29.13 21.63 32.56
N SER A 66 -29.96 22.65 32.30
CA SER A 66 -30.82 23.25 33.33
C SER A 66 -32.08 22.42 33.60
N ASP A 67 -32.63 22.52 34.83
CA ASP A 67 -33.84 21.78 35.20
C ASP A 67 -35.06 22.21 34.37
N SER A 68 -35.14 23.50 34.00
CA SER A 68 -36.19 24.01 33.10
C SER A 68 -36.15 23.35 31.72
N ALA A 69 -34.96 23.13 31.16
CA ALA A 69 -34.80 22.47 29.87
C ALA A 69 -35.15 20.99 29.94
N ILE A 70 -34.87 20.33 31.07
CA ILE A 70 -35.28 18.94 31.31
C ILE A 70 -36.82 18.82 31.33
N GLU A 71 -37.51 19.73 32.01
CA GLU A 71 -38.97 19.72 32.05
C GLU A 71 -39.59 19.99 30.67
N GLU A 72 -39.04 20.91 29.88
CA GLU A 72 -39.48 21.13 28.50
C GLU A 72 -39.30 19.87 27.63
N ILE A 73 -38.18 19.17 27.75
CA ILE A 73 -37.93 17.94 26.98
C ILE A 73 -38.99 16.87 27.28
N LYS A 74 -39.43 16.74 28.54
CA LYS A 74 -40.45 15.74 28.94
C LYS A 74 -41.82 15.98 28.29
N GLU A 75 -42.11 17.20 27.84
CA GLU A 75 -43.37 17.51 27.17
C GLU A 75 -43.48 16.80 25.81
N PHE A 76 -42.35 16.60 25.12
CA PHE A 76 -42.34 16.07 23.76
C PHE A 76 -41.52 14.79 23.57
N ALA A 77 -40.65 14.43 24.51
CA ALA A 77 -39.81 13.24 24.44
C ALA A 77 -39.87 12.41 25.72
N SER A 78 -39.74 11.09 25.55
CA SER A 78 -39.68 10.11 26.64
C SER A 78 -38.24 9.65 26.93
N ALA A 79 -37.27 10.06 26.11
CA ALA A 79 -35.84 9.80 26.28
C ALA A 79 -34.99 10.82 25.50
N VAL A 80 -33.69 10.85 25.78
CA VAL A 80 -32.74 11.78 25.15
C VAL A 80 -31.55 11.03 24.57
N VAL A 81 -31.07 11.48 23.40
CA VAL A 81 -29.78 11.08 22.82
C VAL A 81 -28.79 12.23 22.93
N ILE A 82 -27.61 11.97 23.47
CA ILE A 82 -26.50 12.93 23.56
C ILE A 82 -25.23 12.41 22.88
N THR A 83 -24.30 13.32 22.56
CA THR A 83 -23.04 12.95 21.92
C THR A 83 -22.04 12.37 22.91
N LYS A 84 -21.11 11.54 22.44
CA LYS A 84 -20.07 10.92 23.29
C LYS A 84 -19.18 11.93 24.03
N VAL A 85 -18.91 13.07 23.39
CA VAL A 85 -18.11 14.18 23.94
C VAL A 85 -18.87 14.92 25.04
N SER A 86 -20.21 14.82 25.07
CA SER A 86 -21.04 15.37 26.16
C SER A 86 -20.90 14.57 27.45
N VAL A 87 -20.50 13.28 27.36
CA VAL A 87 -20.27 12.42 28.52
C VAL A 87 -18.81 12.47 28.96
N PHE A 88 -17.88 12.36 28.00
CA PHE A 88 -16.44 12.44 28.21
C PHE A 88 -15.84 13.48 27.26
N PRO A 89 -15.63 14.74 27.69
CA PRO A 89 -15.04 15.77 26.86
C PRO A 89 -13.57 15.48 26.57
N THR A 90 -13.10 15.99 25.43
CA THR A 90 -11.72 15.77 24.97
C THR A 90 -10.99 17.09 24.74
N PHE A 91 -9.74 17.19 25.18
CA PHE A 91 -8.85 18.33 24.94
C PHE A 91 -7.54 17.82 24.34
N TYR A 92 -7.15 18.32 23.16
CA TYR A 92 -6.02 17.81 22.36
C TYR A 92 -6.01 16.27 22.18
N GLY A 93 -7.18 15.64 22.06
CA GLY A 93 -7.32 14.19 21.85
C GLY A 93 -7.31 13.34 23.12
N PHE A 94 -7.21 13.93 24.31
CA PHE A 94 -7.28 13.22 25.59
C PHE A 94 -8.58 13.49 26.34
N VAL A 95 -9.15 12.48 27.00
CA VAL A 95 -10.35 12.62 27.83
C VAL A 95 -10.02 13.43 29.09
N THR A 96 -10.80 14.48 29.36
CA THR A 96 -10.55 15.41 30.48
C THR A 96 -11.34 15.08 31.75
N GLY A 97 -12.28 14.12 31.70
CA GLY A 97 -13.11 13.68 32.83
C GLY A 97 -14.59 13.49 32.45
N GLN A 98 -15.38 12.81 33.28
CA GLN A 98 -16.82 12.62 33.02
C GLN A 98 -17.65 13.87 33.41
N THR A 99 -18.66 14.23 32.63
CA THR A 99 -19.63 15.28 32.98
C THR A 99 -20.77 14.77 33.87
N ASN A 100 -21.55 15.68 34.47
CA ASN A 100 -22.72 15.35 35.29
C ASN A 100 -24.04 15.26 34.49
N VAL A 101 -24.01 15.43 33.17
CA VAL A 101 -25.20 15.54 32.31
C VAL A 101 -26.04 14.27 32.37
N VAL A 102 -25.41 13.09 32.32
CA VAL A 102 -26.09 11.79 32.37
C VAL A 102 -26.86 11.63 33.68
N GLU A 103 -26.20 11.92 34.79
CA GLU A 103 -26.77 11.80 36.14
C GLU A 103 -27.99 12.71 36.32
N ARG A 104 -27.92 13.96 35.85
CA ARG A 104 -29.01 14.94 35.95
C ARG A 104 -30.25 14.53 35.15
N LEU A 105 -30.06 14.09 33.91
CA LEU A 105 -31.15 13.61 33.06
C LEU A 105 -31.84 12.39 33.66
N GLN A 106 -31.07 11.44 34.19
CA GLN A 106 -31.60 10.22 34.79
C GLN A 106 -32.31 10.45 36.13
N LYS A 107 -31.81 11.34 36.99
CA LYS A 107 -32.49 11.76 38.23
C LYS A 107 -33.89 12.33 37.95
N SER A 108 -34.04 12.97 36.80
CA SER A 108 -35.31 13.50 36.32
C SER A 108 -36.16 12.47 35.55
N GLN A 109 -35.84 11.19 35.59
CA GLN A 109 -36.57 10.10 34.92
C GLN A 109 -36.53 10.17 33.38
N LEU A 110 -35.53 10.82 32.78
CA LEU A 110 -35.28 10.73 31.34
C LEU A 110 -34.16 9.72 31.07
N PRO A 111 -34.46 8.60 30.40
CA PRO A 111 -33.43 7.70 29.89
C PRO A 111 -32.49 8.42 28.93
N VAL A 112 -31.19 8.19 29.12
CA VAL A 112 -30.12 8.79 28.31
C VAL A 112 -29.50 7.72 27.43
N TYR A 113 -29.49 7.99 26.13
CA TYR A 113 -28.78 7.19 25.13
C TYR A 113 -27.59 7.98 24.59
N VAL A 114 -26.51 7.29 24.26
CA VAL A 114 -25.34 7.93 23.64
C VAL A 114 -25.22 7.46 22.20
N GLU A 115 -25.12 8.42 21.28
CA GLU A 115 -24.73 8.13 19.91
C GLU A 115 -23.22 7.91 19.86
N LEU A 116 -22.83 6.65 19.61
CA LEU A 116 -21.45 6.27 19.32
C LEU A 116 -21.24 6.30 17.80
N PHE A 117 -19.98 6.42 17.36
CA PHE A 117 -19.63 6.66 15.96
C PHE A 117 -20.40 5.79 14.93
N GLN A 118 -20.74 6.39 13.78
CA GLN A 118 -20.71 5.68 12.49
C GLN A 118 -19.38 4.96 12.42
N ASN A 119 -19.40 3.65 12.25
CA ASN A 119 -18.22 2.81 12.38
C ASN A 119 -17.01 3.31 11.58
N GLU A 120 -16.20 4.23 12.13
CA GLU A 120 -14.89 4.60 11.62
C GLU A 120 -13.92 3.46 11.96
N PHE A 121 -14.08 2.36 11.24
CA PHE A 121 -12.91 1.66 10.70
C PHE A 121 -12.33 2.46 9.51
N VAL A 122 -12.40 3.80 9.57
CA VAL A 122 -11.59 4.67 8.72
C VAL A 122 -10.25 4.70 9.43
N SER A 123 -9.31 3.92 8.90
CA SER A 123 -7.94 3.75 9.39
C SER A 123 -7.80 3.47 10.89
N GLN A 124 -7.58 2.22 11.26
CA GLN A 124 -6.73 1.97 12.43
C GLN A 124 -5.63 0.98 12.04
N PRO A 125 -4.40 1.40 12.31
CA PRO A 125 -3.69 0.74 13.40
C PRO A 125 -3.22 1.70 14.50
N TYR A 126 -3.82 2.88 14.66
CA TYR A 126 -3.46 3.78 15.78
C TYR A 126 -4.26 3.57 17.08
N ASP A 127 -5.22 2.65 17.12
CA ASP A 127 -5.87 2.30 18.38
C ASP A 127 -6.03 0.77 18.50
N PHE A 128 -4.98 0.12 19.00
CA PHE A 128 -5.03 -1.30 19.35
C PHE A 128 -5.79 -1.54 20.68
N PHE A 129 -6.38 -0.51 21.29
CA PHE A 129 -7.03 -0.60 22.60
C PHE A 129 -8.54 -0.30 22.60
N SER A 130 -9.17 0.10 21.48
CA SER A 130 -10.63 0.27 21.44
C SER A 130 -11.35 -1.03 21.07
N ASP A 131 -11.54 -1.93 22.02
CA ASP A 131 -12.63 -2.92 21.92
C ASP A 131 -13.95 -2.14 21.98
N ALA A 132 -14.76 -2.17 20.91
CA ALA A 132 -16.06 -1.49 20.87
C ALA A 132 -16.99 -1.92 22.00
N THR A 133 -16.84 -3.15 22.50
CA THR A 133 -17.54 -3.65 23.70
C THR A 133 -17.04 -2.96 24.96
N VAL A 134 -15.74 -2.71 25.08
CA VAL A 134 -15.15 -1.95 26.19
C VAL A 134 -15.54 -0.48 26.09
N GLU A 135 -15.56 0.10 24.89
CA GLU A 135 -16.07 1.46 24.67
C GLU A 135 -17.55 1.53 25.09
N ILE A 136 -18.43 0.67 24.54
CA ILE A 136 -19.85 0.60 24.91
C ILE A 136 -20.03 0.37 26.41
N ASN A 137 -19.28 -0.53 27.03
CA ASN A 137 -19.34 -0.79 28.47
C ASN A 137 -18.85 0.41 29.29
N SER A 138 -17.88 1.19 28.80
CA SER A 138 -17.45 2.41 29.49
C SER A 138 -18.55 3.48 29.51
N TYR A 139 -19.42 3.52 28.49
CA TYR A 139 -20.61 4.38 28.50
C TYR A 139 -21.77 3.79 29.32
N VAL A 140 -22.13 2.52 29.10
CA VAL A 140 -23.31 1.88 29.73
C VAL A 140 -23.06 1.55 31.19
N THR A 141 -21.91 0.93 31.51
CA THR A 141 -21.57 0.49 32.87
C THR A 141 -20.74 1.54 33.62
N GLY A 142 -19.83 2.24 32.92
CA GLY A 142 -19.00 3.29 33.52
C GLY A 142 -19.75 4.60 33.75
N ALA A 143 -20.25 5.21 32.67
CA ALA A 143 -21.01 6.46 32.74
C ALA A 143 -22.51 6.26 33.08
N GLY A 144 -22.99 5.01 33.11
CA GLY A 144 -24.34 4.67 33.58
C GLY A 144 -25.46 4.98 32.58
N VAL A 145 -25.19 5.17 31.29
CA VAL A 145 -26.23 5.52 30.30
C VAL A 145 -27.18 4.35 30.04
N ASN A 146 -28.43 4.62 29.65
CA ASN A 146 -29.48 3.60 29.46
C ASN A 146 -29.29 2.75 28.19
N GLY A 147 -28.48 3.22 27.25
CA GLY A 147 -28.11 2.45 26.07
C GLY A 147 -27.29 3.28 25.07
N THR A 148 -26.86 2.63 24.01
CA THR A 148 -26.10 3.27 22.93
C THR A 148 -26.84 3.12 21.61
N ILE A 149 -26.71 4.11 20.73
CA ILE A 149 -27.25 4.08 19.38
C ILE A 149 -26.07 3.89 18.42
N THR A 150 -26.16 2.85 17.59
CA THR A 150 -25.11 2.47 16.64
C THR A 150 -25.71 2.11 15.27
N GLU A 151 -25.05 2.47 14.18
CA GLU A 151 -25.44 2.10 12.81
C GLU A 151 -24.95 0.66 12.47
N PHE A 152 -25.53 -0.34 13.13
CA PHE A 152 -25.08 -1.73 13.00
C PHE A 152 -25.29 -2.38 11.60
N PRO A 153 -26.28 -2.02 10.75
CA PRO A 153 -26.43 -2.63 9.43
C PRO A 153 -25.32 -2.25 8.45
N PHE A 154 -24.86 -0.98 8.45
CA PHE A 154 -23.70 -0.53 7.68
C PHE A 154 -22.41 -1.18 8.20
N THR A 155 -22.35 -1.46 9.51
CA THR A 155 -21.25 -2.14 10.19
C THR A 155 -21.15 -3.62 9.83
N ALA A 156 -22.25 -4.37 9.83
CA ALA A 156 -22.27 -5.77 9.41
C ALA A 156 -21.95 -5.91 7.91
N ALA A 157 -22.35 -4.92 7.08
CA ALA A 157 -21.93 -4.83 5.68
C ALA A 157 -20.43 -4.51 5.52
N ARG A 158 -19.86 -3.63 6.37
CA ARG A 158 -18.41 -3.32 6.42
C ARG A 158 -17.57 -4.50 6.95
N TYR A 159 -18.08 -5.24 7.94
CA TYR A 159 -17.49 -6.48 8.47
C TYR A 159 -17.62 -7.65 7.49
N ARG A 160 -18.74 -7.78 6.76
CA ARG A 160 -18.87 -8.75 5.65
C ARG A 160 -18.01 -8.38 4.43
N ARG A 161 -17.80 -7.09 4.12
CA ARG A 161 -16.76 -6.65 3.16
C ARG A 161 -15.35 -7.01 3.62
N ASN A 162 -15.13 -7.04 4.93
CA ASN A 162 -13.90 -7.54 5.54
C ASN A 162 -13.84 -9.08 5.66
N LYS A 163 -14.90 -9.83 5.25
CA LYS A 163 -14.81 -11.27 4.97
C LYS A 163 -14.24 -11.53 3.56
N CYS A 164 -13.08 -10.93 3.28
CA CYS A 164 -12.16 -11.39 2.24
C CYS A 164 -10.98 -12.14 2.88
N LEU A 165 -11.30 -13.14 3.71
CA LEU A 165 -10.44 -14.30 3.90
C LEU A 165 -11.26 -15.49 3.47
N GLY A 166 -11.07 -15.90 2.22
CA GLY A 166 -11.72 -17.04 1.61
C GLY A 166 -11.26 -18.38 2.19
N SER A 167 -11.36 -18.57 3.50
CA SER A 167 -11.53 -19.92 4.05
C SER A 167 -13.03 -20.17 4.24
N LYS A 168 -13.50 -21.32 3.75
CA LYS A 168 -14.87 -21.80 4.00
C LYS A 168 -15.09 -22.24 5.46
N GLU A 169 -14.07 -22.12 6.31
CA GLU A 169 -14.13 -22.35 7.75
C GLU A 169 -13.40 -21.22 8.49
N THR A 170 -14.12 -20.58 9.40
CA THR A 170 -13.57 -19.64 10.39
C THR A 170 -12.72 -20.42 11.39
N LEU A 171 -11.43 -20.08 11.47
CA LEU A 171 -10.53 -20.61 12.50
C LEU A 171 -11.02 -20.19 13.90
N PRO A 172 -10.92 -21.03 14.94
CA PRO A 172 -11.57 -20.78 16.26
C PRO A 172 -11.18 -19.46 16.94
N TYR A 173 -9.98 -18.95 16.66
CA TYR A 173 -9.46 -17.68 17.19
C TYR A 173 -9.76 -16.46 16.30
N MET A 174 -10.21 -16.70 15.07
CA MET A 174 -10.78 -15.71 14.15
C MET A 174 -12.32 -15.77 14.13
N ALA A 175 -12.91 -16.71 14.87
CA ALA A 175 -14.31 -16.67 15.18
C ALA A 175 -14.56 -15.35 15.93
N PRO A 176 -15.57 -14.56 15.54
CA PRO A 176 -15.96 -13.43 16.36
C PRO A 176 -16.17 -13.97 17.77
N VAL A 177 -15.62 -13.27 18.78
CA VAL A 177 -16.04 -13.50 20.17
C VAL A 177 -17.56 -13.41 20.10
N GLN A 178 -18.25 -14.50 20.46
CA GLN A 178 -19.71 -14.53 20.48
C GLN A 178 -20.16 -13.24 21.17
N PRO A 179 -21.12 -12.47 20.63
CA PRO A 179 -21.60 -11.28 21.32
C PRO A 179 -21.95 -11.62 22.77
N GLY A 180 -21.20 -11.07 23.73
CA GLY A 180 -21.28 -11.45 25.15
C GLY A 180 -20.23 -12.44 25.68
N GLY A 181 -19.29 -12.94 24.87
CA GLY A 181 -18.29 -13.94 25.28
C GLY A 181 -17.23 -13.40 26.23
N LEU A 182 -16.87 -12.11 26.11
CA LEU A 182 -16.08 -11.44 27.16
C LEU A 182 -16.94 -11.17 28.41
N LEU A 183 -18.26 -11.01 28.24
CA LEU A 183 -19.22 -10.79 29.33
C LEU A 183 -19.45 -12.07 30.15
N GLU A 184 -19.47 -13.25 29.53
CA GLU A 184 -19.50 -14.55 30.21
C GLU A 184 -18.23 -14.81 31.03
N VAL A 185 -17.08 -14.28 30.59
CA VAL A 185 -15.79 -14.41 31.27
C VAL A 185 -15.67 -13.41 32.44
N VAL A 186 -16.27 -12.22 32.32
CA VAL A 186 -16.14 -11.13 33.31
C VAL A 186 -17.33 -11.07 34.27
N SER A 187 -18.52 -11.51 33.87
CA SER A 187 -19.74 -11.54 34.70
C SER A 187 -20.71 -12.64 34.22
N PRO A 188 -20.58 -13.88 34.73
CA PRO A 188 -21.30 -15.06 34.22
C PRO A 188 -22.84 -15.00 34.34
N ALA A 189 -23.40 -14.03 35.09
CA ALA A 189 -24.83 -13.90 35.35
C ALA A 189 -25.57 -12.96 34.38
N SER A 190 -24.87 -12.24 33.50
CA SER A 190 -25.48 -11.31 32.54
C SER A 190 -25.83 -11.98 31.21
N LEU A 191 -27.09 -11.83 30.76
CA LEU A 191 -27.57 -12.38 29.48
C LEU A 191 -27.13 -11.48 28.29
N PRO A 192 -26.57 -12.05 27.22
CA PRO A 192 -26.27 -11.31 26.00
C PRO A 192 -27.56 -10.88 25.26
N PRO A 193 -27.58 -9.74 24.56
CA PRO A 193 -28.75 -9.30 23.79
C PRO A 193 -28.99 -10.24 22.59
N ALA A 194 -30.27 -10.50 22.29
CA ALA A 194 -30.70 -11.48 21.30
C ALA A 194 -30.22 -11.15 19.86
N GLU A 195 -29.72 -12.19 19.16
CA GLU A 195 -29.23 -12.14 17.78
C GLU A 195 -30.40 -11.96 16.78
N ALA A 196 -30.32 -10.95 15.89
CA ALA A 196 -31.35 -10.70 14.88
C ALA A 196 -31.16 -11.58 13.61
N PRO A 197 -32.24 -11.94 12.87
CA PRO A 197 -32.13 -12.81 11.70
C PRO A 197 -31.35 -12.13 10.57
N ASN A 198 -30.38 -12.85 9.99
CA ASN A 198 -29.50 -12.40 8.91
C ASN A 198 -30.23 -12.28 7.55
N PRO A 199 -30.39 -11.08 6.95
CA PRO A 199 -30.64 -10.97 5.52
C PRO A 199 -29.32 -11.15 4.75
N VAL A 200 -29.41 -11.74 3.57
CA VAL A 200 -28.26 -11.99 2.68
C VAL A 200 -28.25 -10.92 1.58
N PHE A 201 -27.21 -10.08 1.56
CA PHE A 201 -26.95 -9.05 0.54
C PHE A 201 -25.49 -9.16 0.03
N THR A 202 -25.22 -8.74 -1.21
CA THR A 202 -23.92 -8.92 -1.90
C THR A 202 -23.40 -7.62 -2.52
N ASP A 203 -22.09 -7.51 -2.85
CA ASP A 203 -21.44 -6.29 -3.40
C ASP A 203 -21.89 -5.86 -4.82
N ALA A 204 -22.95 -6.45 -5.38
CA ALA A 204 -23.62 -5.93 -6.57
C ALA A 204 -24.50 -4.69 -6.28
N ASP A 205 -24.62 -4.27 -5.02
CA ASP A 205 -25.72 -3.42 -4.55
C ASP A 205 -25.37 -1.92 -4.30
N VAL A 206 -24.19 -1.40 -4.70
CA VAL A 206 -23.98 0.06 -4.98
C VAL A 206 -23.03 0.22 -6.18
N PRO A 207 -23.44 0.85 -7.30
CA PRO A 207 -23.09 0.30 -8.61
C PRO A 207 -21.82 0.95 -9.21
N GLY A 208 -20.89 0.12 -9.71
CA GLY A 208 -19.79 0.57 -10.61
C GLY A 208 -20.28 1.34 -11.85
N TYR A 209 -21.57 1.24 -12.13
CA TYR A 209 -22.31 2.01 -13.12
C TYR A 209 -22.12 3.54 -13.04
N ASP A 210 -22.03 4.14 -11.85
CA ASP A 210 -21.97 5.61 -11.73
C ASP A 210 -20.59 6.18 -12.13
N HIS A 211 -19.50 5.52 -11.72
CA HIS A 211 -18.14 5.88 -12.16
C HIS A 211 -17.91 5.56 -13.64
N TYR A 212 -18.41 4.41 -14.11
CA TYR A 212 -18.39 4.09 -15.53
C TYR A 212 -19.12 5.14 -16.36
N LYS A 213 -20.32 5.57 -15.95
CA LYS A 213 -21.06 6.65 -16.63
C LYS A 213 -20.33 7.98 -16.63
N GLN A 214 -19.72 8.37 -15.52
CA GLN A 214 -19.02 9.65 -15.42
C GLN A 214 -17.74 9.63 -16.25
N CYS A 215 -16.95 8.56 -16.16
CA CYS A 215 -15.65 8.48 -16.84
C CYS A 215 -15.73 8.08 -18.31
N SER A 216 -16.82 7.44 -18.77
CA SER A 216 -17.04 7.11 -20.19
C SER A 216 -17.46 8.30 -21.04
N GLN A 217 -18.03 9.34 -20.43
CA GLN A 217 -18.44 10.55 -21.15
C GLN A 217 -17.21 11.37 -21.54
N THR A 218 -17.19 11.96 -22.73
CA THR A 218 -16.14 12.92 -23.11
C THR A 218 -16.41 14.29 -22.49
N PHE A 219 -15.36 15.09 -22.27
CA PHE A 219 -15.51 16.48 -21.83
C PHE A 219 -14.83 17.49 -22.77
N LEU A 220 -15.14 18.77 -22.57
CA LEU A 220 -14.62 19.91 -23.33
C LEU A 220 -13.65 20.72 -22.45
N CYS A 221 -12.53 21.15 -23.01
CA CYS A 221 -11.60 22.08 -22.38
C CYS A 221 -11.04 23.04 -23.42
N GLY A 222 -11.37 24.34 -23.30
CA GLY A 222 -10.99 25.34 -24.30
C GLY A 222 -11.52 24.97 -25.70
N ASN A 223 -10.64 24.94 -26.70
CA ASN A 223 -10.92 24.54 -28.07
C ASN A 223 -10.87 23.01 -28.32
N GLN A 224 -10.58 22.20 -27.31
CA GLN A 224 -10.47 20.74 -27.43
C GLN A 224 -11.71 20.06 -26.87
N GLY A 225 -12.47 19.38 -27.73
CA GLY A 225 -13.61 18.53 -27.37
C GLY A 225 -13.25 17.04 -27.46
N GLY A 226 -14.06 16.20 -26.84
CA GLY A 226 -13.86 14.74 -26.92
C GLY A 226 -12.79 14.21 -25.96
N LEU A 227 -12.38 14.98 -24.95
CA LEU A 227 -11.31 14.59 -24.04
C LEU A 227 -11.76 13.52 -23.04
N LEU A 228 -10.85 12.62 -22.70
CA LEU A 228 -10.99 11.49 -21.77
C LEU A 228 -9.68 11.33 -20.97
N TYR A 229 -9.60 10.27 -20.17
CA TYR A 229 -8.36 9.82 -19.53
C TYR A 229 -7.18 9.83 -20.53
N PRO A 230 -6.00 10.34 -20.17
CA PRO A 230 -5.55 10.66 -18.81
C PRO A 230 -5.86 12.08 -18.34
N PHE A 231 -6.54 12.89 -19.13
CA PHE A 231 -6.80 14.29 -18.80
C PHE A 231 -8.02 14.44 -17.89
N TRP A 232 -8.00 15.45 -17.02
CA TRP A 232 -9.12 15.74 -16.12
C TRP A 232 -9.21 17.22 -15.74
N THR A 233 -10.40 17.59 -15.29
CA THR A 233 -10.75 18.87 -14.66
C THR A 233 -11.29 18.59 -13.24
N PRO A 234 -11.37 19.59 -12.34
CA PRO A 234 -11.82 19.37 -10.95
C PRO A 234 -13.12 18.57 -10.78
N ASP A 235 -14.05 18.64 -11.74
CA ASP A 235 -15.32 17.92 -11.71
C ASP A 235 -15.21 16.41 -12.01
N ARG A 236 -14.03 15.94 -12.47
CA ARG A 236 -13.79 14.57 -12.96
C ARG A 236 -12.42 14.03 -12.54
N GLU A 237 -11.99 14.38 -11.33
CA GLU A 237 -10.67 14.07 -10.80
C GLU A 237 -10.33 12.56 -10.78
N THR A 238 -11.31 11.70 -10.50
CA THR A 238 -11.15 10.23 -10.49
C THR A 238 -11.03 9.60 -11.89
N CYS A 239 -11.28 10.37 -12.95
CA CYS A 239 -11.24 9.93 -14.35
C CYS A 239 -9.92 10.26 -15.06
N GLY A 240 -8.95 10.89 -14.39
CA GLY A 240 -7.67 11.28 -15.03
C GLY A 240 -6.46 11.12 -14.13
N TYR A 241 -5.28 11.13 -14.75
CA TYR A 241 -4.02 10.94 -14.06
C TYR A 241 -3.63 12.23 -13.30
N PRO A 242 -3.22 12.18 -12.01
CA PRO A 242 -3.00 13.37 -11.17
C PRO A 242 -2.11 14.46 -11.79
N GLY A 243 -1.05 14.07 -12.50
CA GLY A 243 -0.14 15.02 -13.17
C GLY A 243 -0.65 15.64 -14.48
N PHE A 244 -1.85 15.28 -14.93
CA PHE A 244 -2.41 15.63 -16.25
C PHE A 244 -3.67 16.50 -16.12
N LYS A 245 -3.76 17.26 -15.02
CA LYS A 245 -4.81 18.25 -14.79
C LYS A 245 -4.77 19.32 -15.87
N LEU A 246 -5.92 19.59 -16.49
CA LEU A 246 -6.04 20.62 -17.53
C LEU A 246 -6.42 21.99 -16.95
N ASN A 247 -5.82 23.02 -17.53
CA ASN A 247 -6.22 24.40 -17.39
C ASN A 247 -6.95 24.84 -18.68
N CYS A 248 -8.22 25.21 -18.55
CA CYS A 248 -9.10 25.55 -19.68
C CYS A 248 -9.36 27.06 -19.83
N SER A 249 -8.77 27.90 -18.96
CA SER A 249 -9.16 29.31 -18.84
C SER A 249 -8.73 30.21 -20.01
N GLN A 250 -7.78 29.78 -20.84
CA GLN A 250 -7.18 30.61 -21.90
C GLN A 250 -7.70 30.28 -23.32
N GLY A 251 -8.82 29.55 -23.43
CA GLY A 251 -9.41 29.19 -24.73
C GLY A 251 -8.75 27.99 -25.43
N PHE A 252 -7.72 27.40 -24.84
CA PHE A 252 -7.08 26.15 -25.27
C PHE A 252 -6.85 25.22 -24.08
N ALA A 253 -6.72 23.91 -24.34
CA ALA A 253 -6.41 22.93 -23.30
C ALA A 253 -4.89 22.88 -23.04
N GLU A 254 -4.48 23.36 -21.87
CA GLU A 254 -3.08 23.39 -21.44
C GLU A 254 -2.86 22.53 -20.20
N LEU A 255 -1.70 21.88 -20.12
CA LEU A 255 -1.25 21.11 -18.97
C LEU A 255 0.20 21.43 -18.62
N THR A 256 0.57 21.24 -17.36
CA THR A 256 1.93 21.52 -16.87
C THR A 256 2.60 20.23 -16.42
N VAL A 257 3.75 19.92 -17.00
CA VAL A 257 4.60 18.76 -16.64
C VAL A 257 6.02 19.26 -16.42
N SER A 258 6.62 18.95 -15.26
CA SER A 258 7.99 19.39 -14.92
C SER A 258 8.20 20.91 -15.04
N SER A 259 7.20 21.71 -14.63
CA SER A 259 7.17 23.17 -14.78
C SER A 259 7.13 23.70 -16.23
N VAL A 260 7.07 22.81 -17.24
CA VAL A 260 6.90 23.16 -18.66
C VAL A 260 5.43 23.02 -19.05
N LYS A 261 4.92 23.97 -19.82
CA LYS A 261 3.54 24.00 -20.30
C LYS A 261 3.41 23.36 -21.67
N PHE A 262 2.39 22.54 -21.84
CA PHE A 262 2.08 21.85 -23.09
C PHE A 262 0.62 22.10 -23.48
N ARG A 263 0.38 22.37 -24.75
CA ARG A 263 -0.96 22.47 -25.33
C ARG A 263 -1.35 21.15 -26.00
N ILE A 264 -2.59 20.74 -25.79
CA ILE A 264 -3.18 19.64 -26.56
C ILE A 264 -3.58 20.17 -27.93
N LEU A 265 -2.93 19.67 -28.98
CA LEU A 265 -3.27 20.01 -30.36
C LEU A 265 -4.39 19.11 -30.91
N ASN A 266 -4.32 17.82 -30.59
CA ASN A 266 -5.31 16.83 -30.99
C ASN A 266 -5.29 15.63 -30.02
N ALA A 267 -6.45 15.05 -29.73
CA ALA A 267 -6.57 13.82 -28.96
C ALA A 267 -7.53 12.86 -29.69
N ASN A 268 -6.97 11.83 -30.33
CA ASN A 268 -7.76 10.83 -31.04
C ASN A 268 -7.68 9.48 -30.33
N TYR A 269 -8.73 9.17 -29.57
CA TYR A 269 -8.84 7.93 -28.80
C TYR A 269 -9.09 6.69 -29.67
N THR A 270 -9.56 6.86 -30.91
CA THR A 270 -9.74 5.76 -31.88
C THR A 270 -8.41 5.28 -32.43
N SER A 271 -7.53 6.21 -32.84
CA SER A 271 -6.16 5.89 -33.26
C SER A 271 -5.19 5.75 -32.08
N ARG A 272 -5.66 6.05 -30.86
CA ARG A 272 -4.89 6.07 -29.59
C ARG A 272 -3.73 7.05 -29.58
N ASN A 273 -3.81 8.06 -30.43
CA ASN A 273 -2.75 9.05 -30.62
C ASN A 273 -3.18 10.40 -30.09
N ILE A 274 -2.32 11.01 -29.29
CA ILE A 274 -2.50 12.32 -28.69
C ILE A 274 -1.30 13.17 -29.10
N ARG A 275 -1.57 14.37 -29.61
CA ARG A 275 -0.55 15.28 -30.09
C ARG A 275 -0.46 16.50 -29.18
N LEU A 276 0.73 16.72 -28.64
CA LEU A 276 1.03 17.86 -27.76
C LEU A 276 2.10 18.74 -28.40
N ALA A 277 2.07 20.04 -28.10
CA ALA A 277 3.17 20.96 -28.41
C ALA A 277 3.54 21.78 -27.18
N ARG A 278 4.83 22.08 -27.04
CA ARG A 278 5.34 22.96 -25.98
C ARG A 278 4.81 24.38 -26.17
N SER A 279 4.11 24.92 -25.17
CA SER A 279 3.44 26.22 -25.28
C SER A 279 4.40 27.37 -25.58
N ASP A 280 5.63 27.29 -25.06
CA ASP A 280 6.69 28.28 -25.22
C ASP A 280 7.40 28.22 -26.57
N TYR A 281 7.19 27.14 -27.33
CA TYR A 281 7.76 26.91 -28.66
C TYR A 281 6.74 26.98 -29.80
N ILE A 282 5.48 27.24 -29.47
CA ILE A 282 4.46 27.59 -30.48
C ILE A 282 4.69 29.04 -30.87
N ASP A 283 4.94 29.28 -32.15
CA ASP A 283 5.23 30.59 -32.72
C ASP A 283 6.55 31.27 -32.28
N ASN A 284 7.40 30.59 -31.49
CA ASN A 284 8.69 31.11 -31.04
C ASN A 284 9.77 30.01 -31.01
N ILE A 285 10.91 30.23 -31.65
CA ILE A 285 12.05 29.28 -31.62
C ILE A 285 13.13 29.67 -30.59
N CYS A 286 13.00 30.86 -30.00
CA CYS A 286 13.94 31.44 -29.04
C CYS A 286 13.21 32.07 -27.85
N PRO A 287 12.71 31.25 -26.91
CA PRO A 287 12.15 31.75 -25.66
C PRO A 287 13.20 32.50 -24.83
N SER A 288 12.77 33.52 -24.09
CA SER A 288 13.67 34.37 -23.30
C SER A 288 14.26 33.68 -22.07
N ASP A 289 13.63 32.61 -21.59
CA ASP A 289 14.06 31.78 -20.45
C ASP A 289 13.72 30.30 -20.75
N PRO A 290 14.56 29.59 -21.51
CA PRO A 290 14.29 28.23 -21.96
C PRO A 290 14.35 27.24 -20.79
N LEU A 291 13.17 26.75 -20.34
CA LEU A 291 13.11 25.69 -19.33
C LEU A 291 13.39 24.31 -19.95
N ASN A 292 14.40 23.62 -19.42
CA ASN A 292 14.70 22.24 -19.79
C ASN A 292 14.08 21.25 -18.79
N GLY A 293 12.85 20.81 -19.06
CA GLY A 293 12.12 19.86 -18.23
C GLY A 293 11.81 18.56 -18.99
N PRO A 294 12.14 17.37 -18.45
CA PRO A 294 11.81 16.11 -19.10
C PRO A 294 10.29 15.87 -19.10
N PHE A 295 9.78 15.32 -20.21
CA PHE A 295 8.39 14.85 -20.28
C PHE A 295 8.29 13.43 -19.71
N TYR A 296 7.60 13.26 -18.58
CA TYR A 296 7.44 11.97 -17.92
C TYR A 296 6.43 11.06 -18.64
N GLN A 297 6.85 9.85 -19.01
CA GLN A 297 6.03 8.86 -19.73
C GLN A 297 5.13 8.01 -18.79
N ASN A 298 4.37 8.67 -17.91
CA ASN A 298 3.59 7.99 -16.87
C ASN A 298 2.26 7.44 -17.39
N ALA A 299 1.37 8.29 -17.89
CA ALA A 299 0.08 7.87 -18.44
C ALA A 299 0.07 7.76 -19.97
N LEU A 300 1.00 8.47 -20.63
CA LEU A 300 1.23 8.48 -22.07
C LEU A 300 2.66 8.01 -22.36
N GLN A 301 2.86 7.37 -23.52
CA GLN A 301 4.17 6.96 -24.03
C GLN A 301 4.50 7.70 -25.33
N LEU A 302 5.77 7.95 -25.64
CA LEU A 302 6.15 8.50 -26.94
C LEU A 302 5.80 7.51 -28.05
N ALA A 303 5.27 8.00 -29.18
CA ALA A 303 5.06 7.17 -30.36
C ALA A 303 6.41 6.70 -30.94
N ASN A 304 6.40 5.56 -31.65
CA ASN A 304 7.63 4.93 -32.16
C ASN A 304 8.40 5.79 -33.20
N ASP A 305 7.73 6.74 -33.84
CA ASP A 305 8.28 7.68 -34.82
C ASP A 305 8.69 9.04 -34.20
N THR A 306 8.57 9.18 -32.88
CA THR A 306 8.96 10.38 -32.15
C THR A 306 10.47 10.36 -31.85
N ASN A 307 11.17 11.38 -32.33
CA ASN A 307 12.61 11.57 -32.11
C ASN A 307 12.85 12.63 -31.03
N LEU A 308 14.09 12.73 -30.54
CA LEU A 308 14.48 13.78 -29.61
C LEU A 308 15.18 14.90 -30.39
N LEU A 309 14.65 16.12 -30.25
CA LEU A 309 15.21 17.34 -30.79
C LEU A 309 15.89 18.12 -29.66
N THR A 310 17.16 18.45 -29.83
CA THR A 310 17.90 19.30 -28.88
C THR A 310 18.23 20.62 -29.53
N MET A 311 17.68 21.70 -28.97
CA MET A 311 18.01 23.08 -29.31
C MET A 311 19.20 23.52 -28.46
N LEU A 312 20.21 24.09 -29.09
CA LEU A 312 21.42 24.61 -28.47
C LEU A 312 21.53 26.11 -28.77
N TYR A 313 21.66 26.91 -27.72
CA TYR A 313 21.64 28.37 -27.81
C TYR A 313 22.99 28.98 -27.43
N ASP A 314 23.38 30.03 -28.15
CA ASP A 314 24.58 30.84 -27.87
C ASP A 314 25.84 29.98 -27.68
N CYS A 315 26.16 29.20 -28.70
CA CYS A 315 27.31 28.30 -28.72
C CYS A 315 28.59 28.96 -29.24
N GLN A 316 29.73 28.37 -28.92
CA GLN A 316 30.97 28.65 -29.66
C GLN A 316 30.85 28.20 -31.13
N ASP A 317 31.75 28.64 -32.00
CA ASP A 317 31.73 28.22 -33.41
C ASP A 317 32.08 26.72 -33.54
N LEU A 318 31.06 25.90 -33.72
CA LEU A 318 31.17 24.44 -33.83
C LEU A 318 31.27 23.97 -35.28
N SER A 319 31.32 24.89 -36.25
CA SER A 319 31.33 24.57 -37.69
C SER A 319 32.41 23.55 -38.05
N SER A 320 33.65 23.76 -37.61
CA SER A 320 34.78 22.86 -37.89
C SER A 320 34.57 21.41 -37.45
N ILE A 321 33.83 21.18 -36.35
CA ILE A 321 33.52 19.85 -35.79
C ILE A 321 32.32 19.23 -36.51
N ILE A 322 31.32 20.05 -36.85
CA ILE A 322 30.11 19.60 -37.55
C ILE A 322 30.44 19.18 -38.99
N TYR A 323 31.25 19.97 -39.72
CA TYR A 323 31.63 19.70 -41.11
C TYR A 323 32.68 18.59 -41.28
N SER A 324 33.36 18.19 -40.21
CA SER A 324 34.37 17.10 -40.24
C SER A 324 33.85 15.75 -39.75
N SER A 325 32.63 15.69 -39.22
CA SER A 325 32.02 14.48 -38.65
C SER A 325 30.82 13.98 -39.47
N GLU A 326 30.45 12.71 -39.27
CA GLU A 326 29.21 12.13 -39.82
C GLU A 326 27.93 12.81 -39.26
N ALA A 327 28.07 13.75 -38.32
CA ALA A 327 27.00 14.49 -37.68
C ALA A 327 26.38 15.60 -38.56
N TYR A 328 27.03 16.03 -39.65
CA TYR A 328 26.52 17.09 -40.53
C TYR A 328 25.08 16.85 -41.01
N ASN A 329 24.67 15.59 -41.21
CA ASN A 329 23.32 15.24 -41.65
C ASN A 329 22.24 15.35 -40.55
N TYR A 330 22.62 15.67 -39.31
CA TYR A 330 21.75 15.67 -38.13
C TYR A 330 21.75 17.00 -37.37
N VAL A 331 22.55 17.98 -37.83
CA VAL A 331 22.72 19.29 -37.19
C VAL A 331 22.34 20.39 -38.17
N THR A 332 21.44 21.27 -37.74
CA THR A 332 20.96 22.42 -38.53
C THR A 332 21.19 23.69 -37.74
N ASP A 333 21.74 24.74 -38.35
CA ASP A 333 21.87 26.06 -37.73
C ASP A 333 20.56 26.87 -37.83
N PHE A 334 20.30 27.72 -36.83
CA PHE A 334 19.15 28.62 -36.86
C PHE A 334 19.47 29.96 -36.18
N GLN A 335 18.63 30.97 -36.42
CA GLN A 335 18.84 32.33 -35.93
C GLN A 335 17.65 32.83 -35.11
N CYS A 336 17.92 33.41 -33.94
CA CYS A 336 16.90 33.96 -33.04
C CYS A 336 16.47 35.39 -33.36
N LYS A 337 17.36 36.18 -33.98
CA LYS A 337 17.11 37.58 -34.34
C LYS A 337 17.70 37.86 -35.71
N GLU A 338 16.95 38.52 -36.58
CA GLU A 338 17.47 39.02 -37.85
C GLU A 338 18.62 39.99 -37.57
N GLY A 339 19.83 39.66 -38.04
CA GLY A 339 21.00 40.55 -37.98
C GLY A 339 21.96 40.38 -36.79
N VAL A 340 21.70 39.47 -35.84
CA VAL A 340 22.65 39.13 -34.76
C VAL A 340 23.21 37.74 -35.00
N LYS A 341 24.52 37.62 -35.24
CA LYS A 341 25.19 36.32 -35.42
C LYS A 341 25.42 35.65 -34.07
N ASN A 342 24.44 34.90 -33.59
CA ASN A 342 24.65 33.91 -32.54
C ASN A 342 24.68 32.52 -33.20
N ASN A 343 25.61 31.67 -32.76
CA ASN A 343 25.70 30.30 -33.26
C ASN A 343 24.70 29.44 -32.48
N ASN A 344 23.52 29.21 -33.06
CA ASN A 344 22.52 28.31 -32.50
C ASN A 344 22.40 27.08 -33.40
N TYR A 345 22.30 25.92 -32.78
CA TYR A 345 22.27 24.64 -33.48
C TYR A 345 21.09 23.81 -32.99
N CYS A 346 20.46 23.10 -33.92
CA CYS A 346 19.38 22.17 -33.67
C CYS A 346 19.89 20.78 -34.05
N VAL A 347 19.86 19.85 -33.09
CA VAL A 347 20.38 18.49 -33.27
C VAL A 347 19.23 17.50 -33.15
N VAL A 348 19.07 16.65 -34.17
CA VAL A 348 18.07 15.58 -34.19
C VAL A 348 18.74 14.26 -33.88
N ILE A 349 18.41 13.65 -32.74
CA ILE A 349 18.94 12.34 -32.36
C ILE A 349 17.82 11.31 -32.35
N ASN A 350 18.04 10.21 -33.09
CA ASN A 350 17.24 9.01 -32.92
C ASN A 350 17.62 8.35 -31.59
N SER A 351 16.63 8.09 -30.74
CA SER A 351 16.79 7.54 -29.38
C SER A 351 17.54 6.19 -29.31
N SER A 352 17.84 5.56 -30.45
CA SER A 352 18.56 4.29 -30.58
C SER A 352 20.01 4.43 -31.09
N SER A 353 20.48 5.63 -31.47
CA SER A 353 21.80 5.78 -32.09
C SER A 353 22.92 5.94 -31.07
N SER A 354 23.91 5.04 -31.12
CA SER A 354 25.17 5.11 -30.38
C SER A 354 26.17 6.12 -30.97
N LEU A 355 25.71 7.01 -31.86
CA LEU A 355 26.55 7.84 -32.72
C LEU A 355 27.22 9.03 -32.01
N PHE A 356 26.97 9.24 -30.71
CA PHE A 356 27.43 10.44 -30.01
C PHE A 356 28.09 10.17 -28.63
N ASN A 357 28.81 9.05 -28.48
CA ASN A 357 29.71 8.85 -27.33
C ASN A 357 31.15 9.23 -27.72
N GLY A 358 31.69 10.32 -27.17
CA GLY A 358 33.09 10.73 -27.40
C GLY A 358 33.31 12.24 -27.48
N ARG A 359 34.52 12.64 -27.92
CA ARG A 359 34.99 14.03 -28.01
C ARG A 359 34.21 14.91 -29.01
N ASP A 360 33.49 14.29 -29.94
CA ASP A 360 32.65 14.93 -30.96
C ASP A 360 31.14 14.69 -30.71
N GLY A 361 30.78 14.31 -29.47
CA GLY A 361 29.43 13.93 -29.06
C GLY A 361 28.49 15.12 -28.74
N ILE A 362 27.19 14.85 -28.61
CA ILE A 362 26.19 15.87 -28.24
C ILE A 362 26.48 16.49 -26.86
N ASP A 363 27.05 15.73 -25.93
CA ASP A 363 27.38 16.25 -24.60
C ASP A 363 28.51 17.29 -24.65
N TYR A 364 29.48 17.10 -25.54
CA TYR A 364 30.50 18.12 -25.83
C TYR A 364 29.88 19.38 -26.43
N MET A 365 28.90 19.24 -27.34
CA MET A 365 28.19 20.40 -27.90
C MET A 365 27.41 21.15 -26.82
N LYS A 366 26.69 20.44 -25.93
CA LYS A 366 25.97 21.07 -24.80
C LYS A 366 26.90 21.86 -23.89
N GLU A 367 28.09 21.34 -23.59
CA GLU A 367 29.10 22.02 -22.75
C GLU A 367 29.65 23.31 -23.38
N ASN A 368 29.57 23.45 -24.71
CA ASN A 368 30.06 24.61 -25.46
C ASN A 368 28.95 25.62 -25.80
N CYS A 369 27.76 25.47 -25.21
CA CYS A 369 26.61 26.33 -25.41
C CYS A 369 26.13 26.90 -24.07
N THR A 370 25.49 28.07 -24.11
CA THR A 370 25.02 28.75 -22.89
C THR A 370 23.80 28.03 -22.31
N ASP A 371 22.85 27.66 -23.17
CA ASP A 371 21.63 26.98 -22.79
C ASP A 371 21.28 25.86 -23.79
N TYR A 372 20.52 24.88 -23.32
CA TYR A 372 19.99 23.83 -24.19
C TYR A 372 18.61 23.34 -23.75
N VAL A 373 17.78 22.96 -24.73
CA VAL A 373 16.45 22.40 -24.49
C VAL A 373 16.29 21.12 -25.29
N SER A 374 15.97 20.03 -24.60
CA SER A 374 15.63 18.76 -25.26
C SER A 374 14.13 18.53 -25.21
N MET A 375 13.53 18.22 -26.36
CA MET A 375 12.10 17.98 -26.48
C MET A 375 11.78 16.91 -27.52
N PRO A 376 10.72 16.12 -27.29
CA PRO A 376 10.24 15.17 -28.29
C PRO A 376 9.63 15.89 -29.50
N PHE A 377 9.78 15.28 -30.66
CA PHE A 377 9.26 15.79 -31.94
C PHE A 377 8.83 14.63 -32.86
N SER A 378 7.68 14.76 -33.54
CA SER A 378 7.15 13.75 -34.47
C SER A 378 6.90 14.33 -35.86
N GLY A 379 7.58 13.80 -36.88
CA GLY A 379 7.38 14.21 -38.27
C GLY A 379 8.26 13.46 -39.28
N SER A 380 7.78 13.37 -40.52
CA SER A 380 8.39 12.60 -41.61
C SER A 380 9.64 13.26 -42.24
N ASN A 381 9.98 14.48 -41.84
CA ASN A 381 11.02 15.30 -42.47
C ASN A 381 12.34 15.32 -41.66
N LEU A 382 12.68 14.18 -41.03
CA LEU A 382 13.84 14.05 -40.15
C LEU A 382 15.19 14.36 -40.86
N HIS A 383 15.25 14.18 -42.18
CA HIS A 383 16.45 14.36 -43.00
C HIS A 383 16.47 15.68 -43.79
N THR A 384 15.47 16.55 -43.61
CA THR A 384 15.32 17.80 -44.38
C THR A 384 14.98 19.00 -43.49
N LEU A 385 15.32 18.92 -42.20
CA LEU A 385 15.14 20.02 -41.25
C LEU A 385 16.10 21.16 -41.60
N ASP A 386 15.55 22.28 -42.05
CA ASP A 386 16.25 23.53 -42.32
C ASP A 386 15.72 24.65 -41.41
N SER A 387 16.44 25.77 -41.35
CA SER A 387 16.06 26.92 -40.51
C SER A 387 14.65 27.46 -40.82
N ASN A 388 14.18 27.33 -42.07
CA ASN A 388 12.89 27.86 -42.51
C ASN A 388 11.71 26.98 -42.09
N ASN A 389 11.93 25.67 -41.96
CA ASN A 389 10.88 24.70 -41.65
C ASN A 389 10.89 24.26 -40.17
N LEU A 390 11.91 24.60 -39.39
CA LEU A 390 12.02 24.33 -37.95
C LEU A 390 10.83 24.91 -37.14
N LYS A 391 10.42 26.16 -37.40
CA LYS A 391 9.29 26.78 -36.69
C LYS A 391 8.00 25.97 -36.86
N LYS A 392 7.64 25.68 -38.12
CA LYS A 392 6.46 24.88 -38.48
C LYS A 392 6.51 23.47 -37.90
N THR A 393 7.73 22.95 -37.72
CA THR A 393 8.00 21.63 -37.16
C THR A 393 7.69 21.61 -35.66
N LEU A 394 8.15 22.62 -34.91
CA LEU A 394 7.85 22.76 -33.48
C LEU A 394 6.35 23.01 -33.20
N GLU A 395 5.69 23.77 -34.08
CA GLU A 395 4.23 24.00 -34.02
C GLU A 395 3.42 22.72 -34.23
N GLN A 396 3.92 21.74 -34.99
CA GLN A 396 3.26 20.45 -35.16
C GLN A 396 3.36 19.57 -33.90
N GLY A 397 4.34 19.84 -33.03
CA GLY A 397 4.52 19.14 -31.78
C GLY A 397 4.97 17.68 -31.94
N PHE A 398 4.55 16.85 -31.01
CA PHE A 398 4.93 15.44 -30.94
C PHE A 398 3.74 14.55 -30.58
N GLU A 399 3.84 13.30 -31.02
CA GLU A 399 2.82 12.29 -30.88
C GLU A 399 3.12 11.35 -29.71
N LEU A 400 2.07 11.14 -28.94
CA LEU A 400 2.00 10.28 -27.77
C LEU A 400 0.94 9.22 -28.02
N GLN A 401 1.17 8.04 -27.44
CA GLN A 401 0.22 6.95 -27.43
C GLN A 401 -0.32 6.72 -26.03
N LEU A 402 -1.58 6.31 -25.94
CA LEU A 402 -2.13 5.78 -24.70
C LEU A 402 -1.36 4.51 -24.31
N LYS A 403 -1.06 4.36 -23.01
CA LYS A 403 -0.48 3.12 -22.50
C LYS A 403 -1.39 1.92 -22.75
N GLN A 404 -0.78 0.73 -22.75
CA GLN A 404 -1.47 -0.53 -23.03
C GLN A 404 -2.66 -0.77 -22.08
N ASP A 405 -2.54 -0.41 -20.80
CA ASP A 405 -3.59 -0.62 -19.79
C ASP A 405 -4.90 0.10 -20.14
N CYS A 406 -4.82 1.37 -20.54
CA CYS A 406 -6.01 2.10 -20.98
C CYS A 406 -6.52 1.62 -22.35
N SER A 407 -5.61 1.22 -23.23
CA SER A 407 -5.98 0.66 -24.53
C SER A 407 -6.82 -0.62 -24.38
N MET A 408 -6.42 -1.52 -23.49
CA MET A 408 -7.16 -2.75 -23.19
C MET A 408 -8.51 -2.44 -22.55
N CYS A 409 -8.56 -1.44 -21.66
CA CYS A 409 -9.81 -1.02 -21.02
C CYS A 409 -10.82 -0.52 -22.06
N LEU A 410 -10.41 0.37 -22.95
CA LEU A 410 -11.28 0.88 -24.03
C LEU A 410 -11.72 -0.23 -24.99
N GLU A 411 -10.83 -1.16 -25.35
CA GLU A 411 -11.17 -2.34 -26.18
C GLU A 411 -12.24 -3.21 -25.53
N SER A 412 -12.19 -3.36 -24.21
CA SER A 412 -13.18 -4.08 -23.42
C SER A 412 -14.48 -3.30 -23.16
N LYS A 413 -14.63 -2.10 -23.74
CA LYS A 413 -15.75 -1.17 -23.54
C LYS A 413 -15.81 -0.54 -22.14
N GLY A 414 -14.68 -0.44 -21.46
CA GLY A 414 -14.53 0.27 -20.20
C GLY A 414 -14.15 1.73 -20.36
N ALA A 415 -14.26 2.46 -19.27
CA ALA A 415 -13.79 3.82 -19.10
C ALA A 415 -12.51 3.83 -18.27
N CYS A 416 -11.41 4.28 -18.87
CA CYS A 416 -10.14 4.46 -18.17
C CYS A 416 -10.27 5.48 -17.04
N GLY A 417 -9.55 5.24 -15.95
CA GLY A 417 -9.50 6.11 -14.79
C GLY A 417 -8.21 5.98 -14.02
N TYR A 418 -8.07 6.82 -12.99
CA TYR A 418 -6.97 6.72 -12.05
C TYR A 418 -7.50 6.72 -10.63
N ASP A 419 -7.11 5.71 -9.89
CA ASP A 419 -7.41 5.61 -8.48
C ASP A 419 -6.30 6.33 -7.71
N GLN A 420 -6.58 7.56 -7.28
CA GLN A 420 -5.63 8.38 -6.54
C GLN A 420 -5.29 7.78 -5.17
N ALA A 421 -6.23 7.06 -4.55
CA ALA A 421 -6.03 6.45 -3.23
C ALA A 421 -5.01 5.30 -3.29
N PHE A 422 -5.05 4.52 -4.37
CA PHE A 422 -4.11 3.41 -4.61
C PHE A 422 -2.99 3.75 -5.61
N ASN A 423 -2.92 5.01 -6.06
CA ASN A 423 -1.99 5.54 -7.05
C ASN A 423 -1.80 4.60 -8.26
N ARG A 424 -2.90 4.12 -8.84
CA ARG A 424 -2.89 3.13 -9.93
C ARG A 424 -3.93 3.41 -11.02
N PHE A 425 -3.67 2.90 -12.22
CA PHE A 425 -4.65 2.84 -13.29
C PHE A 425 -5.83 1.93 -12.92
N VAL A 426 -7.04 2.30 -13.34
CA VAL A 426 -8.26 1.49 -13.20
C VAL A 426 -9.11 1.56 -14.46
N CYS A 427 -9.86 0.49 -14.70
CA CYS A 427 -10.85 0.39 -15.76
C CYS A 427 -12.26 0.34 -15.17
N TYR A 428 -13.03 1.42 -15.27
CA TYR A 428 -14.43 1.44 -14.84
C TYR A 428 -15.31 0.78 -15.90
N CYS A 429 -16.18 -0.12 -15.49
CA CYS A 429 -17.03 -0.93 -16.35
C CYS A 429 -18.48 -0.87 -15.85
N ASP A 430 -19.42 -1.24 -16.69
CA ASP A 430 -20.85 -1.27 -16.32
C ASP A 430 -21.14 -2.23 -15.16
N ASP A 431 -20.32 -3.28 -15.01
CA ASP A 431 -20.37 -4.29 -13.95
C ASP A 431 -19.48 -4.00 -12.74
N GLY A 432 -18.67 -2.92 -12.74
CA GLY A 432 -17.76 -2.64 -11.63
C GLY A 432 -16.46 -1.94 -12.02
N THR A 433 -15.56 -1.73 -11.05
CA THR A 433 -14.19 -1.27 -11.30
C THR A 433 -13.25 -2.46 -11.45
N HIS A 434 -12.52 -2.52 -12.55
CA HIS A 434 -11.54 -3.56 -12.88
C HIS A 434 -10.13 -2.98 -13.02
N GLY A 435 -9.12 -3.84 -13.15
CA GLY A 435 -7.74 -3.39 -13.33
C GLY A 435 -7.50 -2.80 -14.72
N ASP A 436 -7.67 -3.61 -15.75
CA ASP A 436 -7.29 -3.28 -17.12
C ASP A 436 -8.35 -3.61 -18.18
N THR A 437 -9.31 -4.51 -17.90
CA THR A 437 -10.39 -4.90 -18.84
C THR A 437 -11.72 -5.20 -18.15
N CYS A 438 -12.84 -4.98 -18.85
CA CYS A 438 -14.22 -5.20 -18.39
C CYS A 438 -14.74 -6.63 -18.64
N SER A 439 -14.00 -7.66 -18.26
CA SER A 439 -14.47 -9.04 -18.47
C SER A 439 -14.06 -9.99 -17.34
N SER A 440 -15.04 -10.33 -16.50
CA SER A 440 -14.99 -11.51 -15.64
C SER A 440 -15.13 -12.78 -16.49
N GLY A 441 -14.23 -13.75 -16.30
CA GLY A 441 -14.18 -14.96 -17.10
C GLY A 441 -15.51 -15.73 -17.19
N LYS A 442 -15.98 -15.96 -18.41
CA LYS A 442 -16.76 -17.15 -18.76
C LYS A 442 -15.93 -17.99 -19.73
N THR A 443 -15.21 -18.96 -19.20
CA THR A 443 -14.93 -20.19 -19.92
C THR A 443 -16.18 -21.06 -19.84
N SER A 444 -16.89 -21.21 -20.96
CA SER A 444 -17.67 -22.42 -21.22
C SER A 444 -17.20 -23.02 -22.54
N GLN A 445 -16.69 -24.24 -22.45
CA GLN A 445 -16.54 -25.15 -23.60
C GLN A 445 -17.87 -25.24 -24.36
N GLY A 446 -17.78 -25.40 -25.69
CA GLY A 446 -18.93 -25.78 -26.49
C GLY A 446 -18.84 -25.29 -27.92
N PHE A 447 -18.14 -26.06 -28.75
CA PHE A 447 -18.41 -26.08 -30.19
C PHE A 447 -19.91 -26.42 -30.35
N SER A 448 -20.71 -25.48 -30.86
CA SER A 448 -22.00 -25.82 -31.49
C SER A 448 -22.26 -24.86 -32.64
N VAL A 449 -22.01 -25.39 -33.83
CA VAL A 449 -22.54 -24.93 -35.10
C VAL A 449 -24.07 -25.01 -35.02
N ASN A 450 -24.81 -23.92 -35.27
CA ASN A 450 -25.83 -23.91 -36.32
C ASN A 450 -26.56 -22.57 -36.53
N THR A 451 -26.70 -22.27 -37.84
CA THR A 451 -27.81 -21.61 -38.55
C THR A 451 -28.19 -20.17 -38.26
N VAL A 452 -27.66 -19.29 -39.12
CA VAL A 452 -28.39 -18.45 -40.08
C VAL A 452 -29.89 -18.24 -39.79
N HIS A 453 -30.26 -17.02 -39.40
CA HIS A 453 -31.49 -16.39 -39.89
C HIS A 453 -31.19 -15.01 -40.50
N LYS A 454 -31.74 -14.85 -41.69
CA LYS A 454 -31.58 -13.76 -42.64
C LYS A 454 -32.37 -12.52 -42.24
N GLY A 455 -31.86 -11.36 -42.68
CA GLY A 455 -32.60 -10.12 -42.93
C GLY A 455 -32.16 -8.99 -42.00
N SER A 456 -31.83 -7.78 -42.44
CA SER A 456 -31.77 -7.19 -43.78
C SER A 456 -30.82 -5.98 -43.73
N LEU A 457 -30.10 -5.78 -44.85
CA LEU A 457 -29.59 -4.53 -45.43
C LEU A 457 -30.30 -3.24 -44.91
N VAL A 458 -29.64 -2.07 -44.79
CA VAL A 458 -29.35 -1.16 -45.91
C VAL A 458 -28.18 -0.18 -45.63
N ASN A 459 -27.29 -0.05 -46.65
CA ASN A 459 -26.31 1.02 -47.04
C ASN A 459 -25.14 1.44 -46.13
N ALA A 460 -23.90 1.68 -46.61
CA ALA A 460 -23.43 2.03 -47.96
C ALA A 460 -22.02 1.47 -48.29
N ILE A 461 -21.75 1.35 -49.59
CA ILE A 461 -20.58 0.71 -50.24
C ILE A 461 -19.43 1.72 -50.45
N GLY A 462 -18.19 1.25 -50.22
CA GLY A 462 -16.96 1.74 -50.87
C GLY A 462 -15.98 0.57 -51.05
N LYS A 463 -15.73 0.16 -52.29
CA LYS A 463 -15.02 -1.08 -52.68
C LYS A 463 -13.50 -0.98 -52.52
N VAL A 464 -12.85 -2.01 -51.95
CA VAL A 464 -11.47 -2.40 -52.31
C VAL A 464 -11.44 -3.92 -52.46
N SER A 465 -11.16 -4.38 -53.68
CA SER A 465 -11.03 -5.79 -54.04
C SER A 465 -9.66 -6.34 -53.61
N GLY A 466 -9.59 -6.93 -52.42
CA GLY A 466 -8.52 -7.85 -52.03
C GLY A 466 -9.07 -9.26 -52.02
N SER A 467 -8.56 -10.13 -52.89
CA SER A 467 -8.97 -11.55 -52.96
C SER A 467 -8.87 -12.18 -51.57
N VAL A 468 -9.96 -12.81 -51.11
CA VAL A 468 -10.10 -13.40 -49.76
C VAL A 468 -8.90 -14.29 -49.37
N ALA A 469 -8.28 -14.95 -50.35
CA ALA A 469 -7.07 -15.75 -50.15
C ALA A 469 -5.85 -14.94 -49.65
N GLY A 470 -5.69 -13.70 -50.08
CA GLY A 470 -4.59 -12.82 -49.66
C GLY A 470 -4.73 -12.35 -48.21
N VAL A 471 -5.97 -12.07 -47.78
CA VAL A 471 -6.27 -11.69 -46.39
C VAL A 471 -5.99 -12.86 -45.44
N VAL A 472 -6.39 -14.08 -45.82
CA VAL A 472 -6.14 -15.29 -45.01
C VAL A 472 -4.63 -15.58 -44.92
N MET A 473 -3.89 -15.48 -46.02
CA MET A 473 -2.42 -15.67 -46.01
C MET A 473 -1.70 -14.64 -45.14
N PHE A 474 -2.12 -13.38 -45.19
CA PHE A 474 -1.55 -12.32 -44.37
C PHE A 474 -1.79 -12.56 -42.87
N LEU A 475 -3.00 -12.97 -42.49
CA LEU A 475 -3.32 -13.28 -41.09
C LEU A 475 -2.50 -14.46 -40.54
N VAL A 476 -2.26 -15.49 -41.36
CA VAL A 476 -1.41 -16.64 -40.97
C VAL A 476 0.04 -16.19 -40.78
N LEU A 477 0.61 -15.42 -41.70
CA LEU A 477 1.97 -14.91 -41.59
C LEU A 477 2.13 -13.96 -40.40
N LEU A 478 1.14 -13.11 -40.13
CA LEU A 478 1.11 -12.23 -38.97
C LEU A 478 1.10 -13.03 -37.66
N SER A 479 0.30 -14.09 -37.57
CA SER A 479 0.26 -14.95 -36.38
C SER A 479 1.59 -15.66 -36.10
N LEU A 480 2.29 -16.11 -37.15
CA LEU A 480 3.60 -16.74 -37.04
C LEU A 480 4.68 -15.73 -36.64
N PHE A 481 4.61 -14.51 -37.17
CA PHE A 481 5.52 -13.42 -36.81
C PHE A 481 5.34 -12.96 -35.36
N LEU A 482 4.09 -12.81 -34.90
CA LEU A 482 3.78 -12.49 -33.50
C LEU A 482 4.27 -13.61 -32.55
N CYS A 483 4.07 -14.88 -32.92
CA CYS A 483 4.65 -16.01 -32.16
C CYS A 483 6.18 -15.97 -32.11
N TYR A 484 6.84 -15.55 -33.20
CA TYR A 484 8.29 -15.42 -33.25
C TYR A 484 8.81 -14.31 -32.32
N LEU A 485 8.15 -13.14 -32.31
CA LEU A 485 8.51 -12.02 -31.42
C LEU A 485 8.32 -12.37 -29.95
N TRP A 486 7.18 -12.98 -29.58
CA TRP A 486 6.91 -13.45 -28.22
C TRP A 486 7.95 -14.46 -27.72
N LYS A 487 8.41 -15.35 -28.61
CA LYS A 487 9.44 -16.36 -28.32
C LYS A 487 10.85 -15.76 -28.23
N ARG A 488 11.10 -14.62 -28.87
CA ARG A 488 12.38 -13.89 -28.80
C ARG A 488 12.53 -13.13 -27.47
N GLU A 489 11.49 -12.42 -27.04
CA GLU A 489 11.51 -11.65 -25.80
C GLU A 489 11.65 -12.53 -24.55
N THR A 490 10.93 -13.66 -24.53
CA THR A 490 11.05 -14.67 -23.45
C THR A 490 12.44 -15.32 -23.40
N ARG A 491 13.08 -15.55 -24.54
CA ARG A 491 14.47 -16.05 -24.61
C ARG A 491 15.47 -15.04 -24.08
N GLN A 492 15.28 -13.75 -24.36
CA GLN A 492 16.21 -12.70 -23.95
C GLN A 492 16.19 -12.44 -22.44
N ARG A 493 15.00 -12.46 -21.80
CA ARG A 493 14.88 -12.46 -20.32
C ARG A 493 15.54 -13.67 -19.67
N GLN A 494 15.39 -14.86 -20.26
CA GLN A 494 16.07 -16.07 -19.77
C GLN A 494 17.58 -16.03 -19.95
N GLN A 495 18.11 -15.32 -20.95
CA GLN A 495 19.55 -15.19 -21.18
C GLN A 495 20.22 -14.21 -20.19
N ASN A 496 19.55 -13.11 -19.83
CA ASN A 496 20.08 -12.15 -18.85
C ASN A 496 20.17 -12.72 -17.43
N LEU A 497 19.25 -13.61 -17.02
CA LEU A 497 19.33 -14.28 -15.71
C LEU A 497 20.41 -15.38 -15.66
N LYS A 498 20.77 -15.95 -16.82
CA LYS A 498 21.81 -16.99 -16.95
C LYS A 498 23.23 -16.45 -16.91
N SER A 499 23.44 -15.17 -17.22
CA SER A 499 24.78 -14.56 -17.26
C SER A 499 25.24 -13.96 -15.93
N LEU A 500 24.36 -13.87 -14.93
CA LEU A 500 24.60 -13.11 -13.70
C LEU A 500 24.81 -13.96 -12.43
N ILE A 501 24.55 -15.28 -12.48
CA ILE A 501 24.51 -16.13 -11.27
C ILE A 501 25.24 -17.47 -11.50
N PRO A 502 26.34 -17.77 -10.79
CA PRO A 502 27.08 -19.05 -10.92
C PRO A 502 26.38 -20.26 -10.28
N LEU A 503 25.05 -20.21 -10.11
CA LEU A 503 24.26 -21.27 -9.49
C LEU A 503 23.74 -22.28 -10.52
N LYS A 504 23.51 -23.50 -10.07
CA LYS A 504 23.01 -24.58 -10.93
C LYS A 504 21.56 -24.34 -11.31
N HIS A 505 21.31 -24.25 -12.62
CA HIS A 505 19.97 -24.17 -13.18
C HIS A 505 19.36 -25.56 -13.35
N TYR A 506 18.20 -25.78 -12.75
CA TYR A 506 17.41 -27.00 -12.92
C TYR A 506 16.23 -26.73 -13.84
N SER A 507 15.94 -27.68 -14.73
CA SER A 507 14.68 -27.70 -15.47
C SER A 507 13.52 -28.11 -14.57
N TYR A 508 12.29 -27.72 -14.91
CA TYR A 508 11.13 -28.12 -14.11
C TYR A 508 10.94 -29.64 -14.08
N ALA A 509 11.32 -30.33 -15.16
CA ALA A 509 11.33 -31.79 -15.21
C ALA A 509 12.33 -32.40 -14.20
N GLN A 510 13.52 -31.79 -14.05
CA GLN A 510 14.49 -32.20 -13.03
C GLN A 510 13.96 -31.89 -11.63
N VAL A 511 13.36 -30.72 -11.40
CA VAL A 511 12.73 -30.39 -10.12
C VAL A 511 11.67 -31.42 -9.75
N LYS A 512 10.79 -31.78 -10.70
CA LYS A 512 9.78 -32.82 -10.50
C LYS A 512 10.40 -34.19 -10.18
N ARG A 513 11.55 -34.53 -10.78
CA ARG A 513 12.28 -35.77 -10.46
C ARG A 513 12.88 -35.73 -9.05
N ILE A 514 13.55 -34.62 -8.70
CA ILE A 514 14.17 -34.39 -7.39
C ILE A 514 13.15 -34.53 -6.26
N THR A 515 11.94 -34.01 -6.45
CA THR A 515 10.84 -34.05 -5.47
C THR A 515 9.96 -35.30 -5.57
N LYS A 516 10.33 -36.30 -6.39
CA LYS A 516 9.51 -37.50 -6.65
C LYS A 516 8.06 -37.16 -7.02
N SER A 517 7.90 -36.18 -7.92
CA SER A 517 6.62 -35.58 -8.32
C SER A 517 5.89 -34.86 -7.18
N PHE A 518 6.63 -34.09 -6.38
CA PHE A 518 6.10 -33.27 -5.28
C PHE A 518 5.41 -34.12 -4.19
N ALA A 519 5.97 -35.31 -3.91
CA ALA A 519 5.34 -36.31 -3.04
C ALA A 519 5.29 -35.91 -1.56
N GLU A 520 6.35 -35.26 -1.06
CA GLU A 520 6.53 -35.00 0.38
C GLU A 520 6.62 -33.50 0.64
N VAL A 521 5.61 -32.94 1.33
CA VAL A 521 5.55 -31.53 1.71
C VAL A 521 6.22 -31.35 3.08
N VAL A 522 7.19 -30.45 3.15
CA VAL A 522 7.93 -30.10 4.38
C VAL A 522 7.34 -28.86 5.04
N GLY A 523 6.79 -27.93 4.26
CA GLY A 523 6.20 -26.71 4.76
C GLY A 523 5.32 -26.00 3.73
N ARG A 524 4.37 -25.20 4.22
CA ARG A 524 3.52 -24.33 3.40
C ARG A 524 3.59 -22.92 3.96
N GLY A 525 3.97 -21.95 3.14
CA GLY A 525 4.10 -20.55 3.54
C GLY A 525 3.43 -19.59 2.55
N GLY A 526 3.49 -18.29 2.85
CA GLY A 526 2.95 -17.23 1.99
C GLY A 526 3.61 -17.20 0.61
N PHE A 527 4.91 -17.52 0.54
CA PHE A 527 5.71 -17.48 -0.68
C PHE A 527 5.67 -18.77 -1.51
N GLY A 528 5.12 -19.88 -1.00
CA GLY A 528 5.10 -21.14 -1.75
C GLY A 528 4.97 -22.40 -0.90
N ILE A 529 5.18 -23.54 -1.55
CA ILE A 529 5.19 -24.86 -0.90
C ILE A 529 6.60 -25.43 -0.97
N VAL A 530 7.12 -25.87 0.17
CA VAL A 530 8.44 -26.50 0.28
C VAL A 530 8.27 -28.01 0.28
N TYR A 531 8.98 -28.68 -0.64
CA TYR A 531 8.98 -30.13 -0.78
C TYR A 531 10.33 -30.72 -0.42
N ARG A 532 10.32 -31.93 0.14
CA ARG A 532 11.55 -32.69 0.32
C ARG A 532 11.96 -33.28 -1.02
N GLY A 533 13.26 -33.29 -1.28
CA GLY A 533 13.81 -33.86 -2.49
C GLY A 533 15.19 -34.48 -2.28
N THR A 534 15.66 -35.18 -3.30
CA THR A 534 16.99 -35.79 -3.33
C THR A 534 17.64 -35.48 -4.67
N LEU A 535 18.83 -34.87 -4.63
CA LEU A 535 19.63 -34.62 -5.82
C LEU A 535 20.22 -35.93 -6.37
N PRO A 536 20.66 -35.96 -7.65
CA PRO A 536 21.26 -37.16 -8.24
C PRO A 536 22.52 -37.65 -7.54
N ASP A 537 23.21 -36.78 -6.80
CA ASP A 537 24.39 -37.10 -6.01
C ASP A 537 24.05 -37.63 -4.59
N GLY A 538 22.77 -37.82 -4.28
CA GLY A 538 22.28 -38.35 -3.01
C GLY A 538 22.01 -37.28 -1.93
N ARG A 539 22.36 -36.00 -2.17
CA ARG A 539 22.11 -34.94 -1.18
C ARG A 539 20.62 -34.66 -1.02
N MET A 540 20.17 -34.57 0.23
CA MET A 540 18.81 -34.15 0.56
C MET A 540 18.65 -32.63 0.36
N VAL A 541 17.52 -32.22 -0.21
CA VAL A 541 17.24 -30.81 -0.52
C VAL A 541 15.81 -30.42 -0.16
N ALA A 542 15.64 -29.14 0.17
CA ALA A 542 14.34 -28.50 0.33
C ALA A 542 14.03 -27.68 -0.94
N VAL A 543 12.94 -28.03 -1.63
CA VAL A 543 12.54 -27.41 -2.88
C VAL A 543 11.34 -26.52 -2.64
N LYS A 544 11.56 -25.20 -2.57
CA LYS A 544 10.51 -24.18 -2.47
C LYS A 544 9.95 -23.92 -3.85
N VAL A 545 8.75 -24.42 -4.13
CA VAL A 545 8.00 -24.13 -5.35
C VAL A 545 7.11 -22.93 -5.09
N LEU A 546 7.36 -21.84 -5.80
CA LEU A 546 6.57 -20.63 -5.68
C LEU A 546 5.24 -20.83 -6.41
N LYS A 547 4.14 -20.30 -5.85
CA LYS A 547 2.84 -20.32 -6.54
C LYS A 547 2.95 -19.51 -7.84
N ASP A 548 2.20 -19.89 -8.88
CA ASP A 548 2.05 -19.10 -10.11
C ASP A 548 1.51 -17.71 -9.71
N SER A 549 2.41 -16.75 -9.51
CA SER A 549 2.06 -15.45 -8.95
C SER A 549 1.42 -14.60 -10.05
N LYS A 550 0.26 -14.02 -9.75
CA LYS A 550 -0.36 -12.94 -10.56
C LYS A 550 0.45 -11.62 -10.54
N GLY A 551 1.62 -11.59 -9.90
CA GLY A 551 2.54 -10.45 -9.83
C GLY A 551 3.85 -10.66 -10.61
N ASN A 552 4.70 -9.64 -10.63
CA ASN A 552 5.96 -9.60 -11.40
C ASN A 552 6.99 -10.68 -10.98
N GLY A 553 6.77 -11.33 -9.83
CA GLY A 553 7.64 -12.35 -9.25
C GLY A 553 8.95 -11.76 -8.73
N GLU A 554 8.85 -10.61 -8.08
CA GLU A 554 9.97 -9.92 -7.41
C GLU A 554 10.52 -10.75 -6.26
N ASP A 555 9.70 -11.44 -5.47
CA ASP A 555 10.14 -12.28 -4.35
C ASP A 555 11.14 -13.36 -4.80
N PHE A 556 10.87 -14.02 -5.93
CA PHE A 556 11.79 -15.00 -6.52
C PHE A 556 13.13 -14.35 -6.90
N THR A 557 13.06 -13.19 -7.53
CA THR A 557 14.25 -12.49 -8.02
C THR A 557 15.08 -11.97 -6.85
N ASN A 558 14.44 -11.38 -5.83
CA ASN A 558 15.07 -10.91 -4.60
C ASN A 558 15.73 -12.06 -3.85
N GLU A 559 15.00 -13.16 -3.63
CA GLU A 559 15.50 -14.32 -2.90
C GLU A 559 16.71 -14.95 -3.62
N VAL A 560 16.63 -15.16 -4.94
CA VAL A 560 17.74 -15.70 -5.73
C VAL A 560 18.92 -14.71 -5.81
N ALA A 561 18.67 -13.42 -6.01
CA ALA A 561 19.73 -12.40 -6.12
C ALA A 561 20.46 -12.18 -4.79
N SER A 562 19.75 -12.11 -3.66
CA SER A 562 20.34 -11.99 -2.33
C SER A 562 21.10 -13.25 -1.95
N MET A 563 20.51 -14.43 -2.13
CA MET A 563 21.10 -15.70 -1.69
C MET A 563 22.24 -16.21 -2.58
N SER A 564 22.29 -15.78 -3.84
CA SER A 564 23.43 -16.12 -4.72
C SER A 564 24.76 -15.51 -4.26
N GLN A 565 24.72 -14.53 -3.37
CA GLN A 565 25.88 -13.82 -2.85
C GLN A 565 26.20 -14.20 -1.39
N THR A 566 25.47 -15.15 -0.80
CA THR A 566 25.65 -15.58 0.59
C THR A 566 26.34 -16.94 0.65
N SER A 567 27.29 -17.07 1.58
CA SER A 567 27.93 -18.34 1.93
C SER A 567 28.44 -18.24 3.36
N HIS A 568 27.64 -18.73 4.31
CA HIS A 568 27.94 -18.62 5.73
C HIS A 568 27.32 -19.79 6.52
N HIS A 569 27.98 -20.23 7.60
CA HIS A 569 27.54 -21.37 8.41
C HIS A 569 26.14 -21.19 9.02
N ASN A 570 25.77 -19.95 9.35
CA ASN A 570 24.46 -19.61 9.94
C ASN A 570 23.44 -19.05 8.93
N ILE A 571 23.65 -19.23 7.63
CA ILE A 571 22.69 -18.89 6.58
C ILE A 571 22.40 -20.16 5.77
N VAL A 572 21.14 -20.41 5.41
CA VAL A 572 20.79 -21.58 4.59
C VAL A 572 21.49 -21.51 3.23
N SER A 573 22.05 -22.62 2.77
CA SER A 573 22.75 -22.70 1.50
C SER A 573 21.79 -22.82 0.31
N LEU A 574 21.90 -21.91 -0.65
CA LEU A 574 21.22 -21.99 -1.94
C LEU A 574 21.99 -22.91 -2.90
N LEU A 575 21.38 -24.01 -3.32
CA LEU A 575 22.00 -25.03 -4.18
C LEU A 575 21.64 -24.86 -5.67
N GLY A 576 20.57 -24.13 -5.97
CA GLY A 576 20.18 -23.80 -7.33
C GLY A 576 18.73 -23.36 -7.45
N PHE A 577 18.29 -23.12 -8.68
CA PHE A 577 16.94 -22.65 -8.94
C PHE A 577 16.41 -23.16 -10.29
N CYS A 578 15.10 -23.05 -10.46
CA CYS A 578 14.36 -23.32 -11.68
C CYS A 578 13.55 -22.08 -12.05
N SER A 579 13.67 -21.63 -13.30
CA SER A 579 12.87 -20.55 -13.88
C SER A 579 12.46 -20.92 -15.31
N GLU A 580 11.30 -21.56 -15.44
CA GLU A 580 10.73 -22.01 -16.71
C GLU A 580 9.30 -21.51 -16.88
N ARG A 581 9.08 -20.52 -17.76
CA ARG A 581 7.77 -19.86 -17.96
C ARG A 581 7.25 -19.28 -16.63
N SER A 582 6.07 -19.70 -16.18
CA SER A 582 5.50 -19.32 -14.88
C SER A 582 6.04 -20.15 -13.71
N LYS A 583 6.73 -21.26 -14.00
CA LYS A 583 7.16 -22.24 -12.99
C LYS A 583 8.49 -21.83 -12.39
N ARG A 584 8.44 -21.41 -11.13
CA ARG A 584 9.60 -20.96 -10.37
C ARG A 584 9.81 -21.86 -9.15
N ALA A 585 11.03 -22.33 -8.95
CA ALA A 585 11.40 -23.09 -7.77
C ALA A 585 12.82 -22.75 -7.32
N ILE A 586 13.06 -22.84 -6.01
CA ILE A 586 14.35 -22.59 -5.39
C ILE A 586 14.74 -23.84 -4.60
N ILE A 587 15.99 -24.27 -4.73
CA ILE A 587 16.51 -25.51 -4.15
C ILE A 587 17.53 -25.15 -3.08
N TYR A 588 17.22 -25.47 -1.82
CA TYR A 588 18.08 -25.27 -0.66
C TYR A 588 18.63 -26.60 -0.13
N GLU A 589 19.65 -26.51 0.72
CA GLU A 589 19.97 -27.63 1.61
C GLU A 589 18.76 -28.01 2.49
N PHE A 590 18.60 -29.30 2.78
CA PHE A 590 17.55 -29.78 3.67
C PHE A 590 18.05 -29.85 5.11
N LEU A 591 17.29 -29.27 6.03
CA LEU A 591 17.61 -29.25 7.47
C LEU A 591 16.57 -30.08 8.23
N GLY A 592 17.00 -31.25 8.72
CA GLY A 592 16.11 -32.29 9.24
C GLY A 592 15.37 -31.93 10.53
N ASN A 593 15.96 -31.09 11.38
CA ASN A 593 15.34 -30.68 12.64
C ASN A 593 14.24 -29.62 12.44
N GLY A 594 14.16 -28.98 11.27
CA GLY A 594 13.13 -28.00 10.96
C GLY A 594 13.34 -26.65 11.66
N SER A 595 12.26 -25.93 11.92
CA SER A 595 12.28 -24.54 12.41
C SER A 595 12.31 -24.43 13.94
N LEU A 596 12.90 -23.36 14.44
CA LEU A 596 13.14 -23.10 15.87
C LEU A 596 11.84 -22.94 16.68
N ASP A 597 10.78 -22.42 16.08
CA ASP A 597 9.46 -22.25 16.72
C ASP A 597 8.93 -23.55 17.36
N LYS A 598 9.19 -24.70 16.72
CA LYS A 598 8.79 -26.01 17.23
C LYS A 598 9.48 -26.39 18.54
N PHE A 599 10.73 -25.96 18.70
CA PHE A 599 11.54 -26.27 19.88
C PHE A 599 11.27 -25.31 21.03
N ILE A 600 11.01 -24.04 20.71
CA ILE A 600 10.59 -23.01 21.68
C ILE A 600 9.22 -23.38 22.28
N ALA A 601 8.25 -23.76 21.45
CA ALA A 601 6.90 -24.13 21.91
C ALA A 601 6.87 -25.41 22.78
N GLY A 602 7.80 -26.34 22.55
CA GLY A 602 7.91 -27.59 23.30
C GLY A 602 8.89 -27.56 24.48
N ASN A 603 9.52 -26.41 24.77
CA ASN A 603 10.49 -26.23 25.85
C ASN A 603 11.64 -27.27 25.85
N THR A 604 12.10 -27.68 24.68
CA THR A 604 13.00 -28.85 24.50
C THR A 604 14.51 -28.53 24.53
N LEU A 605 14.90 -27.25 24.40
CA LEU A 605 16.31 -26.80 24.29
C LEU A 605 16.83 -26.06 25.52
N ASP A 606 17.85 -26.56 26.21
CA ASP A 606 18.43 -25.91 27.40
C ASP A 606 18.96 -24.47 27.14
N TRP A 607 19.30 -23.76 28.21
CA TRP A 607 19.78 -22.37 28.11
C TRP A 607 21.05 -22.24 27.29
N THR A 608 21.95 -23.22 27.38
CA THR A 608 23.17 -23.26 26.59
C THR A 608 22.87 -23.36 25.09
N ALA A 609 21.95 -24.24 24.69
CA ALA A 609 21.51 -24.39 23.31
C ALA A 609 20.80 -23.14 22.80
N LEU A 610 19.89 -22.55 23.59
CA LEU A 610 19.22 -21.29 23.23
C LEU A 610 20.22 -20.15 23.03
N TYR A 611 21.22 -20.05 23.91
CA TYR A 611 22.28 -19.06 23.78
C TYR A 611 23.12 -19.28 22.51
N GLN A 612 23.52 -20.52 22.21
CA GLN A 612 24.25 -20.83 20.98
C GLN A 612 23.42 -20.55 19.72
N ILE A 613 22.11 -20.79 19.78
CA ILE A 613 21.18 -20.46 18.70
C ILE A 613 21.10 -18.94 18.52
N ALA A 614 20.90 -18.17 19.59
CA ALA A 614 20.86 -16.71 19.52
C ALA A 614 22.18 -16.15 18.95
N LEU A 615 23.33 -16.62 19.45
CA LEU A 615 24.65 -16.22 18.96
C LEU A 615 24.85 -16.57 17.48
N GLY A 616 24.44 -17.78 17.05
CA GLY A 616 24.54 -18.19 15.66
C GLY A 616 23.66 -17.34 14.72
N VAL A 617 22.44 -17.01 15.14
CA VAL A 617 21.58 -16.08 14.38
C VAL A 617 22.23 -14.69 14.30
N ALA A 618 22.82 -14.20 15.40
CA ALA A 618 23.50 -12.91 15.42
C ALA A 618 24.68 -12.85 14.42
N ARG A 619 25.51 -13.90 14.39
CA ARG A 619 26.61 -14.06 13.41
C ARG A 619 26.09 -14.12 11.96
N GLY A 620 24.97 -14.80 11.74
CA GLY A 620 24.30 -14.82 10.43
C GLY A 620 23.90 -13.41 9.97
N LEU A 621 23.27 -12.62 10.83
CA LEU A 621 22.84 -11.26 10.52
C LEU A 621 24.01 -10.29 10.38
N GLU A 622 25.03 -10.41 11.23
CA GLU A 622 26.28 -9.66 11.10
C GLU A 622 26.91 -9.86 9.71
N TYR A 623 27.01 -11.13 9.27
CA TYR A 623 27.49 -11.47 7.94
C TYR A 623 26.67 -10.78 6.83
N LEU A 624 25.33 -10.79 6.92
CA LEU A 624 24.48 -10.12 5.92
C LEU A 624 24.67 -8.60 5.91
N HIS A 625 24.84 -7.99 7.08
CA HIS A 625 24.92 -6.52 7.22
C HIS A 625 26.30 -5.93 6.91
N HIS A 626 27.37 -6.65 7.27
CA HIS A 626 28.75 -6.18 7.21
C HIS A 626 29.67 -7.09 6.38
N GLY A 627 29.47 -8.41 6.42
CA GLY A 627 30.30 -9.40 5.74
C GLY A 627 30.10 -9.48 4.22
N CYS A 628 28.91 -9.17 3.71
CA CYS A 628 28.62 -9.19 2.27
C CYS A 628 29.17 -7.95 1.53
N LYS A 629 29.52 -8.13 0.24
CA LYS A 629 29.98 -7.04 -0.64
C LYS A 629 28.92 -5.95 -0.79
N THR A 630 27.67 -6.38 -1.00
CA THR A 630 26.47 -5.56 -0.96
C THR A 630 25.71 -5.90 0.31
N ARG A 631 25.27 -4.90 1.07
CA ARG A 631 24.56 -5.14 2.32
C ARG A 631 23.23 -5.82 2.03
N ILE A 632 22.89 -6.88 2.77
CA ILE A 632 21.60 -7.55 2.66
C ILE A 632 20.81 -7.28 3.94
N VAL A 633 19.59 -6.76 3.80
CA VAL A 633 18.64 -6.60 4.92
C VAL A 633 17.52 -7.62 4.74
N HIS A 634 17.21 -8.38 5.77
CA HIS A 634 16.34 -9.57 5.69
C HIS A 634 14.84 -9.25 5.82
N PHE A 635 14.45 -8.37 6.76
CA PHE A 635 13.08 -7.93 7.07
C PHE A 635 12.08 -8.98 7.59
N ASP A 636 12.50 -10.22 7.87
CA ASP A 636 11.58 -11.26 8.37
C ASP A 636 12.27 -12.23 9.34
N ILE A 637 13.01 -11.68 10.30
CA ILE A 637 13.65 -12.49 11.35
C ILE A 637 12.61 -12.84 12.42
N LYS A 638 12.38 -14.14 12.59
CA LYS A 638 11.43 -14.76 13.53
C LYS A 638 11.75 -16.25 13.71
N PRO A 639 11.23 -16.94 14.73
CA PRO A 639 11.58 -18.34 14.99
C PRO A 639 11.25 -19.30 13.84
N GLN A 640 10.20 -19.03 13.06
CA GLN A 640 9.80 -19.87 11.92
C GLN A 640 10.82 -19.84 10.78
N ASN A 641 11.61 -18.76 10.68
CA ASN A 641 12.61 -18.57 9.63
C ASN A 641 14.04 -18.93 10.08
N VAL A 642 14.22 -19.40 11.33
CA VAL A 642 15.47 -19.96 11.82
C VAL A 642 15.35 -21.48 11.79
N LEU A 643 16.08 -22.13 10.88
CA LEU A 643 16.11 -23.59 10.76
C LEU A 643 17.30 -24.17 11.53
N LEU A 644 17.15 -25.37 12.06
CA LEU A 644 18.19 -26.06 12.82
C LEU A 644 18.73 -27.24 12.00
N ASP A 645 20.05 -27.34 11.91
CA ASP A 645 20.70 -28.53 11.35
C ASP A 645 20.72 -29.69 12.36
N GLU A 646 21.32 -30.82 11.98
CA GLU A 646 21.40 -32.05 12.79
C GLU A 646 22.10 -31.83 14.15
N ASN A 647 22.96 -30.81 14.25
CA ASN A 647 23.70 -30.45 15.46
C ASN A 647 23.04 -29.28 16.23
N PHE A 648 21.79 -28.94 15.88
CA PHE A 648 21.07 -27.77 16.42
C PHE A 648 21.77 -26.42 16.14
N CYS A 649 22.65 -26.35 15.15
CA CYS A 649 23.20 -25.08 14.72
C CYS A 649 22.15 -24.29 13.91
N PRO A 650 21.95 -22.99 14.20
CA PRO A 650 20.92 -22.20 13.54
C PRO A 650 21.36 -21.75 12.14
N LYS A 651 20.42 -21.78 11.20
CA LYS A 651 20.56 -21.22 9.85
C LYS A 651 19.35 -20.34 9.52
N VAL A 652 19.61 -19.07 9.24
CA VAL A 652 18.60 -18.10 8.81
C VAL A 652 18.14 -18.43 7.40
N SER A 653 16.82 -18.41 7.18
CA SER A 653 16.14 -18.83 5.95
C SER A 653 15.03 -17.84 5.55
N ASP A 654 14.45 -18.06 4.37
CA ASP A 654 13.35 -17.27 3.78
C ASP A 654 13.68 -15.81 3.46
N PHE A 655 14.43 -15.62 2.38
CA PHE A 655 14.90 -14.31 1.91
C PHE A 655 13.90 -13.65 0.95
N GLY A 656 12.63 -14.07 0.95
CA GLY A 656 11.59 -13.55 0.05
C GLY A 656 11.38 -12.03 0.17
N LEU A 657 11.58 -11.47 1.37
CA LEU A 657 11.45 -10.03 1.64
C LEU A 657 12.78 -9.27 1.60
N ALA A 658 13.90 -9.98 1.44
CA ALA A 658 15.23 -9.41 1.57
C ALA A 658 15.52 -8.37 0.49
N LYS A 659 16.37 -7.38 0.81
CA LYS A 659 16.82 -6.35 -0.13
C LYS A 659 18.34 -6.21 -0.13
N LEU A 660 18.89 -6.03 -1.33
CA LEU A 660 20.29 -5.62 -1.55
C LEU A 660 20.37 -4.10 -1.47
N CYS A 661 21.24 -3.59 -0.60
CA CYS A 661 21.41 -2.17 -0.33
C CYS A 661 22.85 -1.76 -0.63
N GLU A 662 23.06 -0.66 -1.36
CA GLU A 662 24.39 -0.10 -1.54
C GLU A 662 24.92 0.47 -0.22
N LYS A 663 26.21 0.27 0.09
CA LYS A 663 26.79 0.65 1.39
C LYS A 663 26.66 2.14 1.74
N LYS A 664 26.36 3.01 0.76
CA LYS A 664 26.21 4.46 0.91
C LYS A 664 24.76 4.94 1.17
N GLU A 665 23.76 4.07 1.05
CA GLU A 665 22.37 4.43 1.36
C GLU A 665 22.07 4.12 2.82
N SER A 666 21.79 5.17 3.61
CA SER A 666 21.44 5.08 5.03
C SER A 666 19.94 4.89 5.28
N ALA A 667 19.11 5.13 4.27
CA ALA A 667 17.65 5.08 4.36
C ALA A 667 17.07 4.38 3.13
N LEU A 668 16.19 3.40 3.36
CA LEU A 668 15.50 2.69 2.28
C LEU A 668 14.18 3.38 1.94
N SER A 669 13.85 3.49 0.64
CA SER A 669 12.55 4.00 0.20
C SER A 669 11.44 3.00 0.57
N LEU A 670 10.37 3.51 1.18
CA LEU A 670 9.22 2.75 1.65
C LEU A 670 8.40 2.23 0.47
N LEU A 671 8.82 1.08 -0.05
CA LEU A 671 8.01 0.22 -0.89
C LEU A 671 7.69 -1.03 -0.05
N ASP A 672 6.47 -1.01 0.49
CA ASP A 672 5.78 -2.00 1.34
C ASP A 672 6.24 -2.12 2.80
N THR A 673 5.27 -2.09 3.73
CA THR A 673 5.45 -2.58 5.11
C THR A 673 5.70 -4.09 5.05
N ARG A 674 6.98 -4.47 5.15
CA ARG A 674 7.45 -5.86 5.07
C ARG A 674 7.72 -6.41 6.48
N GLY A 675 7.47 -7.70 6.69
CA GLY A 675 7.80 -8.40 7.93
C GLY A 675 6.59 -8.97 8.66
N THR A 676 6.85 -9.61 9.81
CA THR A 676 5.84 -10.34 10.58
C THR A 676 5.45 -9.57 11.84
N VAL A 677 4.14 -9.39 12.06
CA VAL A 677 3.59 -8.73 13.26
C VAL A 677 4.19 -9.34 14.53
N GLY A 678 4.67 -8.49 15.43
CA GLY A 678 5.41 -8.90 16.64
C GLY A 678 6.93 -8.79 16.53
N TYR A 679 7.49 -8.74 15.31
CA TYR A 679 8.93 -8.56 15.07
C TYR A 679 9.23 -7.30 14.23
N ILE A 680 8.21 -6.64 13.67
CA ILE A 680 8.36 -5.41 12.89
C ILE A 680 8.83 -4.27 13.79
N ALA A 681 9.91 -3.62 13.38
CA ALA A 681 10.47 -2.48 14.09
C ALA A 681 9.57 -1.23 13.99
N PRO A 682 9.49 -0.38 15.03
CA PRO A 682 8.62 0.81 15.06
C PRO A 682 8.79 1.75 13.85
N GLU A 683 10.02 1.93 13.36
CA GLU A 683 10.32 2.79 12.21
C GLU A 683 9.79 2.25 10.87
N MET A 684 9.53 0.94 10.80
CA MET A 684 8.87 0.33 9.64
C MET A 684 7.36 0.63 9.60
N ILE A 685 6.79 1.03 10.73
CA ILE A 685 5.38 1.41 10.89
C ILE A 685 5.23 2.93 10.80
N SER A 686 6.13 3.69 11.42
CA SER A 686 6.07 5.16 11.46
C SER A 686 7.46 5.80 11.44
N ARG A 687 7.65 6.79 10.57
CA ARG A 687 8.90 7.56 10.46
C ARG A 687 9.21 8.43 11.68
N VAL A 688 8.27 8.61 12.60
CA VAL A 688 8.49 9.34 13.85
C VAL A 688 9.61 8.70 14.68
N TYR A 689 9.79 7.38 14.57
CA TYR A 689 10.84 6.64 15.26
C TYR A 689 12.19 6.66 14.54
N GLY A 690 12.22 7.03 13.26
CA GLY A 690 13.46 7.10 12.46
C GLY A 690 13.30 6.57 11.03
N SER A 691 14.44 6.36 10.36
CA SER A 691 14.50 5.83 8.98
C SER A 691 14.71 4.31 8.95
N VAL A 692 14.03 3.64 8.03
CA VAL A 692 14.17 2.19 7.80
C VAL A 692 15.58 1.86 7.30
N SER A 693 16.23 0.89 7.96
CA SER A 693 17.61 0.48 7.67
C SER A 693 17.86 -0.96 8.16
N HIS A 694 19.11 -1.43 8.11
CA HIS A 694 19.53 -2.71 8.71
C HIS A 694 19.22 -2.82 10.22
N LYS A 695 18.98 -1.69 10.91
CA LYS A 695 18.57 -1.66 12.32
C LYS A 695 17.18 -2.24 12.56
N SER A 696 16.37 -2.42 11.52
CA SER A 696 15.07 -3.10 11.63
C SER A 696 15.23 -4.61 11.83
N ASP A 697 16.25 -5.23 11.22
CA ASP A 697 16.62 -6.63 11.49
C ASP A 697 17.15 -6.80 12.93
N VAL A 698 17.86 -5.80 13.46
CA VAL A 698 18.35 -5.80 14.86
C VAL A 698 17.17 -5.86 15.83
N TYR A 699 16.12 -5.07 15.60
CA TYR A 699 14.90 -5.11 16.41
C TYR A 699 14.23 -6.49 16.35
N SER A 700 14.10 -7.04 15.14
CA SER A 700 13.52 -8.38 14.92
C SER A 700 14.32 -9.46 15.64
N TYR A 701 15.65 -9.38 15.63
CA TYR A 701 16.55 -10.25 16.40
C TYR A 701 16.33 -10.11 17.91
N GLY A 702 16.19 -8.89 18.42
CA GLY A 702 15.89 -8.66 19.84
C GLY A 702 14.59 -9.33 20.26
N MET A 703 13.53 -9.17 19.46
CA MET A 703 12.24 -9.84 19.71
C MET A 703 12.34 -11.38 19.67
N LEU A 704 13.09 -11.93 18.71
CA LEU A 704 13.39 -13.37 18.63
C LEU A 704 14.07 -13.88 19.91
N VAL A 705 15.08 -13.17 20.42
CA VAL A 705 15.79 -13.56 21.66
C VAL A 705 14.88 -13.49 22.88
N LEU A 706 14.09 -12.41 23.02
CA LEU A 706 13.18 -12.26 24.15
C LEU A 706 12.09 -13.35 24.15
N GLU A 707 11.60 -13.76 22.98
CA GLU A 707 10.63 -14.85 22.87
C GLU A 707 11.20 -16.19 23.33
N MET A 708 12.46 -16.51 23.00
CA MET A 708 13.14 -17.71 23.51
C MET A 708 13.15 -17.74 25.04
N ILE A 709 13.42 -16.58 25.66
CA ILE A 709 13.45 -16.42 27.13
C ILE A 709 12.04 -16.61 27.72
N GLY A 710 11.03 -15.96 27.15
CA GLY A 710 9.68 -16.02 27.74
C GLY A 710 8.96 -17.34 27.53
N ALA A 711 9.23 -18.07 26.45
CA ALA A 711 8.66 -19.40 26.25
C ALA A 711 9.11 -20.38 27.34
N ARG A 712 10.37 -20.28 27.79
CA ARG A 712 10.93 -21.04 28.92
C ARG A 712 10.23 -20.73 30.25
N ASN A 713 9.75 -19.50 30.43
CA ASN A 713 9.16 -19.04 31.69
C ASN A 713 7.64 -19.25 31.79
N LYS A 714 6.94 -19.53 30.68
CA LYS A 714 5.48 -19.73 30.65
C LYS A 714 5.00 -21.00 31.35
N GLU A 715 5.78 -22.07 31.39
CA GLU A 715 5.37 -23.32 32.06
C GLU A 715 5.42 -23.25 33.59
N LYS A 716 6.27 -22.39 34.17
CA LYS A 716 6.44 -22.28 35.63
C LYS A 716 5.50 -21.25 36.30
N ALA A 717 4.98 -20.28 35.54
CA ALA A 717 4.05 -19.26 36.04
C ALA A 717 2.63 -19.80 36.36
N HIS A 718 2.32 -21.05 35.99
CA HIS A 718 1.04 -21.69 36.30
C HIS A 718 0.96 -22.35 37.69
N GLN A 719 2.05 -22.37 38.46
CA GLN A 719 2.06 -23.00 39.79
C GLN A 719 2.04 -22.02 40.98
N ASP A 720 2.45 -20.76 40.81
CA ASP A 720 2.46 -19.80 41.92
C ASP A 720 1.80 -18.45 41.58
N SER A 721 0.75 -18.16 42.34
CA SER A 721 0.10 -16.86 42.59
C SER A 721 -0.97 -16.33 41.62
N ALA A 722 -2.19 -16.34 42.15
CA ALA A 722 -3.28 -15.47 41.78
C ALA A 722 -2.91 -13.98 42.04
N SER A 723 -2.40 -13.27 41.02
CA SER A 723 -2.48 -11.80 40.97
C SER A 723 -2.24 -11.23 39.56
N ASN A 724 -3.30 -10.65 38.99
CA ASN A 724 -3.34 -9.51 38.04
C ASN A 724 -2.04 -9.11 37.30
N THR A 725 -1.57 -9.93 36.35
CA THR A 725 -0.41 -9.57 35.49
C THR A 725 -0.67 -9.73 33.98
N SER A 726 -1.92 -9.98 33.55
CA SER A 726 -2.24 -10.31 32.15
C SER A 726 -2.24 -9.14 31.15
N SER A 727 -1.79 -7.93 31.52
CA SER A 727 -1.84 -6.73 30.66
C SER A 727 -0.51 -6.03 30.40
N ILE A 728 0.64 -6.65 30.73
CA ILE A 728 1.95 -6.02 30.56
C ILE A 728 2.59 -6.49 29.24
N TYR A 729 3.06 -5.53 28.41
CA TYR A 729 3.82 -5.80 27.19
C TYR A 729 4.98 -6.77 27.49
N PHE A 730 5.14 -7.81 26.66
CA PHE A 730 6.04 -8.92 26.98
C PHE A 730 7.50 -8.51 27.29
N PRO A 731 8.14 -7.59 26.53
CA PRO A 731 9.43 -7.01 26.90
C PRO A 731 9.43 -6.13 28.16
N GLU A 732 8.31 -5.49 28.47
CA GLU A 732 8.14 -4.63 29.65
C GLU A 732 8.12 -5.47 30.94
N TRP A 733 7.56 -6.68 30.89
CA TRP A 733 7.65 -7.63 32.01
C TRP A 733 9.10 -8.05 32.28
N ILE A 734 9.86 -8.42 31.24
CA ILE A 734 11.28 -8.81 31.37
C ILE A 734 12.13 -7.66 31.93
N TYR A 735 11.89 -6.43 31.46
CA TYR A 735 12.61 -5.24 31.90
C TYR A 735 12.37 -4.94 33.39
N ARG A 736 11.12 -4.99 33.86
CA ARG A 736 10.77 -4.77 35.28
C ARG A 736 11.39 -5.79 36.22
N ASP A 737 11.49 -7.05 35.80
CA ASP A 737 12.09 -8.10 36.63
C ASP A 737 13.62 -7.93 36.77
N ILE A 738 14.28 -7.38 35.74
CA ILE A 738 15.69 -6.97 35.79
C ILE A 738 15.87 -5.75 36.72
N GLU A 739 15.05 -4.70 36.60
CA GLU A 739 15.13 -3.49 37.44
C GLU A 739 14.90 -3.77 38.93
N LEU A 740 13.97 -4.68 39.26
CA LEU A 740 13.64 -5.00 40.65
C LEU A 740 14.71 -5.82 41.36
N GLY A 741 15.82 -6.17 40.70
CA GLY A 741 16.81 -7.12 41.22
C GLY A 741 16.22 -8.51 41.46
N LYS A 742 15.04 -8.78 40.90
CA LYS A 742 14.27 -10.02 41.01
C LYS A 742 14.55 -10.96 39.84
N SER A 743 15.68 -10.83 39.13
CA SER A 743 16.12 -11.83 38.15
C SER A 743 16.15 -13.26 38.71
N ARG A 744 16.24 -13.40 40.04
CA ARG A 744 16.02 -14.66 40.75
C ARG A 744 14.62 -15.26 40.50
N ARG A 745 13.53 -14.50 40.43
CA ARG A 745 12.18 -15.03 40.12
C ARG A 745 11.94 -15.38 38.66
N LEU A 746 12.70 -14.79 37.73
CA LEU A 746 12.69 -15.22 36.32
C LEU A 746 13.33 -16.61 36.17
N ILE A 747 14.15 -17.02 37.15
CA ILE A 747 15.11 -18.14 37.09
C ILE A 747 15.35 -18.65 38.54
N GLU A 748 14.37 -19.31 39.19
CA GLU A 748 14.57 -19.86 40.55
C GLU A 748 14.44 -21.40 40.62
N ASP A 749 15.36 -21.94 41.43
CA ASP A 749 15.64 -23.25 42.04
C ASP A 749 16.10 -24.51 41.27
N GLU A 750 16.13 -24.56 39.93
CA GLU A 750 16.65 -25.76 39.21
C GLU A 750 17.67 -25.47 38.10
N ILE A 751 18.15 -24.24 37.98
CA ILE A 751 19.02 -23.81 36.87
C ILE A 751 20.42 -23.55 37.42
N SER A 752 21.46 -24.01 36.73
CA SER A 752 22.84 -23.79 37.16
C SER A 752 23.20 -22.29 37.15
N ASN A 753 24.18 -21.90 37.97
CA ASN A 753 24.64 -20.50 37.99
C ASN A 753 25.10 -20.03 36.60
N GLU A 754 25.68 -20.94 35.80
CA GLU A 754 26.11 -20.66 34.43
C GLU A 754 24.94 -20.36 33.49
N GLU A 755 23.86 -21.13 33.55
CA GLU A 755 22.66 -20.91 32.74
C GLU A 755 21.91 -19.62 33.11
N HIS A 756 21.92 -19.24 34.40
CA HIS A 756 21.38 -17.96 34.85
C HIS A 756 22.12 -16.78 34.20
N GLU A 757 23.44 -16.84 34.19
CA GLU A 757 24.30 -15.82 33.56
C GLU A 757 24.04 -15.72 32.06
N LEU A 758 23.87 -16.85 31.36
CA LEU A 758 23.51 -16.86 29.93
C LEU A 758 22.14 -16.22 29.68
N ALA A 759 21.12 -16.60 30.44
CA ALA A 759 19.78 -16.05 30.32
C ALA A 759 19.74 -14.53 30.55
N LYS A 760 20.43 -14.06 31.59
CA LYS A 760 20.56 -12.63 31.90
C LYS A 760 21.29 -11.88 30.79
N LYS A 761 22.36 -12.45 30.24
CA LYS A 761 23.07 -11.87 29.08
C LYS A 761 22.14 -11.73 27.88
N MET A 762 21.42 -12.79 27.53
CA MET A 762 20.46 -12.79 26.42
C MET A 762 19.37 -11.72 26.60
N ALA A 763 18.85 -11.57 27.83
CA ALA A 763 17.84 -10.57 28.14
C ALA A 763 18.36 -9.13 27.93
N LEU A 764 19.55 -8.82 28.46
CA LEU A 764 20.16 -7.49 28.30
C LEU A 764 20.42 -7.15 26.83
N VAL A 765 21.01 -8.08 26.08
CA VAL A 765 21.28 -7.90 24.65
C VAL A 765 19.97 -7.75 23.86
N GLY A 766 18.96 -8.57 24.16
CA GLY A 766 17.64 -8.47 23.55
C GLY A 766 16.99 -7.11 23.78
N LEU A 767 17.07 -6.57 25.00
CA LEU A 767 16.54 -5.25 25.36
C LEU A 767 17.28 -4.09 24.68
N TRP A 768 18.60 -4.19 24.51
CA TRP A 768 19.37 -3.23 23.70
C TRP A 768 18.94 -3.25 22.23
N CYS A 769 18.58 -4.41 21.71
CA CYS A 769 18.17 -4.56 20.31
C CYS A 769 16.78 -4.00 20.01
N ILE A 770 15.88 -3.92 20.99
CA ILE A 770 14.48 -3.48 20.78
C ILE A 770 14.20 -2.01 21.13
N GLN A 771 15.23 -1.16 21.21
CA GLN A 771 15.04 0.27 21.46
C GLN A 771 14.17 0.92 20.39
N SER A 772 13.30 1.87 20.79
CA SER A 772 12.32 2.47 19.89
C SER A 772 12.96 3.21 18.72
N SER A 773 14.05 3.95 18.98
CA SER A 773 14.85 4.61 17.96
C SER A 773 15.90 3.64 17.36
N PRO A 774 16.01 3.55 16.02
CA PRO A 774 17.05 2.75 15.35
C PRO A 774 18.48 3.18 15.65
N LEU A 775 18.69 4.45 16.03
CA LEU A 775 20.03 4.98 16.36
C LEU A 775 20.56 4.38 17.65
N ASP A 776 19.68 4.11 18.61
CA ASP A 776 20.03 3.62 19.95
C ASP A 776 20.26 2.11 19.98
N ARG A 777 19.88 1.39 18.91
CA ARG A 777 20.13 -0.05 18.77
C ARG A 777 21.59 -0.31 18.39
N PRO A 778 22.27 -1.29 18.99
CA PRO A 778 23.60 -1.70 18.55
C PRO A 778 23.57 -2.29 17.13
N PRO A 779 24.59 -2.09 16.28
CA PRO A 779 24.71 -2.83 15.03
C PRO A 779 25.05 -4.31 15.31
N MET A 780 24.76 -5.21 14.36
CA MET A 780 24.88 -6.67 14.61
C MET A 780 26.29 -7.14 14.96
N ASN A 781 27.36 -6.50 14.48
CA ASN A 781 28.73 -6.81 14.90
C ASN A 781 28.93 -6.51 16.40
N ARG A 782 28.36 -5.40 16.88
CA ARG A 782 28.37 -5.08 18.31
C ARG A 782 27.51 -6.05 19.12
N VAL A 783 26.38 -6.49 18.57
CA VAL A 783 25.54 -7.53 19.21
C VAL A 783 26.31 -8.84 19.40
N VAL A 784 27.06 -9.29 18.39
CA VAL A 784 27.92 -10.48 18.51
C VAL A 784 28.97 -10.30 19.59
N GLU A 785 29.67 -9.16 19.62
CA GLU A 785 30.64 -8.82 20.68
C GLU A 785 30.00 -8.82 22.08
N MET A 786 28.79 -8.28 22.23
CA MET A 786 28.06 -8.24 23.50
C MET A 786 27.66 -9.64 23.98
N MET A 787 27.30 -10.54 23.06
CA MET A 787 26.98 -11.92 23.38
C MET A 787 28.25 -12.68 23.81
N GLU A 788 29.34 -12.57 23.03
CA GLU A 788 30.61 -13.27 23.30
C GLU A 788 31.39 -12.72 24.51
N GLY A 789 31.23 -11.43 24.83
CA GLY A 789 31.90 -10.73 25.92
C GLY A 789 31.42 -11.13 27.33
N SER A 790 32.05 -10.54 28.36
CA SER A 790 31.65 -10.76 29.76
C SER A 790 30.31 -10.10 30.07
N LEU A 791 29.49 -10.74 30.92
CA LEU A 791 28.24 -10.15 31.41
C LEU A 791 28.48 -8.83 32.15
N ASP A 792 29.58 -8.73 32.90
CA ASP A 792 29.93 -7.53 33.69
C ASP A 792 30.18 -6.28 32.85
N ALA A 793 30.44 -6.45 31.55
CA ALA A 793 30.64 -5.35 30.62
C ALA A 793 29.33 -4.83 30.01
N LEU A 794 28.19 -5.46 30.30
CA LEU A 794 26.89 -5.07 29.76
C LEU A 794 26.16 -4.13 30.73
N GLU A 795 25.87 -2.93 30.25
CA GLU A 795 24.99 -1.99 30.94
C GLU A 795 23.52 -2.33 30.71
N VAL A 796 22.66 -1.98 31.66
CA VAL A 796 21.21 -2.10 31.51
C VAL A 796 20.75 -1.02 30.51
N PRO A 797 20.09 -1.39 29.41
CA PRO A 797 19.59 -0.41 28.44
C PRO A 797 18.51 0.48 29.05
N PRO A 798 18.24 1.67 28.49
CA PRO A 798 17.06 2.43 28.87
C PRO A 798 15.78 1.63 28.59
N ARG A 799 14.75 1.88 29.40
CA ARG A 799 13.43 1.25 29.25
C ARG A 799 12.92 1.48 27.83
N PRO A 800 12.58 0.42 27.08
CA PRO A 800 12.02 0.58 25.74
C PRO A 800 10.64 1.24 25.83
N VAL A 801 10.58 2.57 25.75
CA VAL A 801 9.32 3.30 25.80
C VAL A 801 8.77 3.44 24.39
N LEU A 802 7.59 2.90 24.12
CA LEU A 802 6.80 3.22 22.92
C LEU A 802 6.05 4.57 23.08
N GLN A 803 6.65 5.52 23.81
CA GLN A 803 6.13 6.88 23.97
C GLN A 803 6.95 7.82 23.10
N ILE A 804 6.24 8.70 22.40
CA ILE A 804 6.81 9.76 21.56
C ILE A 804 7.66 10.67 22.46
N PRO A 805 8.95 10.91 22.16
CA PRO A 805 9.73 11.90 22.90
C PRO A 805 9.14 13.28 22.60
N ILE A 806 8.61 13.95 23.61
CA ILE A 806 8.28 15.37 23.53
C ILE A 806 9.63 16.11 23.55
N ALA A 807 10.10 16.57 22.39
CA ALA A 807 11.23 17.48 22.34
C ALA A 807 10.86 18.79 23.09
N PRO A 808 11.76 19.38 23.90
CA PRO A 808 11.50 20.68 24.50
C PRO A 808 11.42 21.73 23.38
N LEU A 809 10.28 22.43 23.28
CA LEU A 809 10.13 23.59 22.42
C LEU A 809 11.18 24.64 22.83
N GLN A 810 12.12 24.94 21.93
CA GLN A 810 12.90 26.17 22.02
C GLN A 810 11.94 27.34 21.86
N GLU A 811 11.89 28.23 22.87
CA GLU A 811 11.14 29.47 22.80
C GLU A 811 11.62 30.32 21.61
N PRO A 812 10.72 30.85 20.76
CA PRO A 812 11.11 31.76 19.71
C PRO A 812 11.48 33.12 20.32
N SER A 813 12.72 33.55 20.06
CA SER A 813 13.19 34.90 20.35
C SER A 813 12.29 35.95 19.68
N THR A 814 11.62 36.75 20.50
CA THR A 814 10.80 37.89 20.09
C THR A 814 11.69 38.93 19.38
N LEU A 815 11.48 39.11 18.08
CA LEU A 815 12.00 40.24 17.32
C LEU A 815 11.07 41.45 17.57
N SER A 816 11.50 42.40 18.40
CA SER A 816 10.77 43.66 18.59
C SER A 816 10.81 44.47 17.29
N ARG A 817 9.64 44.94 16.85
CA ARG A 817 9.51 45.93 15.78
C ARG A 817 9.06 47.22 16.43
N ASP A 818 10.00 48.12 16.63
CA ASP A 818 9.74 49.51 17.02
C ASP A 818 8.99 50.23 15.90
N ILE A 819 7.85 50.84 16.23
CA ILE A 819 7.21 51.88 15.42
C ILE A 819 7.17 53.13 16.28
N SER A 820 8.11 54.03 16.04
CA SER A 820 8.12 55.40 16.53
C SER A 820 7.14 56.24 15.70
N VAL A 821 6.15 56.83 16.35
CA VAL A 821 5.38 57.97 15.81
C VAL A 821 5.91 59.22 16.50
N TYR A 822 6.54 60.12 15.75
CA TYR A 822 6.84 61.48 16.19
C TYR A 822 5.61 62.36 15.92
N THR A 823 5.10 62.98 16.98
CA THR A 823 4.40 64.28 16.99
C THR A 823 5.35 65.38 16.48
N GLU A 824 4.98 66.50 15.87
CA GLU A 824 3.79 67.35 15.95
C GLU A 824 3.86 68.37 14.78
N GLU A 825 2.70 68.99 14.43
CA GLU A 825 2.43 70.04 13.41
C GLU A 825 2.26 69.64 11.94
#